data_AF-A0AAT9H534-F1
#
_entry.id   AF-A0AAT9H534-F1
#
_cell.length_a   1.000
_cell.length_b   1.000
_cell.length_c   1.000
_cell.angle_alpha   90.00
_cell.angle_beta   90.00
_cell.angle_gamma   90.00
#
_symmetry.space_group_name_H-M   'P 1'
#
loop_
_entity.id
_entity.type
_entity.pdbx_description
1 polymer ?
#
loop_
_entity_poly.entity_id
_entity_poly.type
_entity_poly.pdbx_seq_one_letter_code
_entity_poly.pdbx_strand_id
1 'polypeptide(L)'
;MDKIQLPKMLKNLHLYLLLLCALIGFEGFAQTFPISVTTQIAQPSPIYLSKYADATTINSPIKIQLLLNDLTISNRQVRLKIYFQGNGVAFSNNDFVVGAKPLYLEGGFPLQLTNVDLAPYFQYQNLLGLNPNQYAQPLPEGISNFYVEVYDFATGKKLSRKTGTTTVIFQNEPPFLNLPLNNASIMQQNLQNIVFSWTPRSINVSNVEYEFSLVEIWDNYTPVQNAFAYSPPLYTTTTKMTTLQYGMSEPQLIPGKKYAWRIKAKAIQGAEEIGVFKNNGYTEIFAFTYEVFCTSPLAIKTESIGQDQAKINWSGNVDNFDYQVNYREKNSGSEWYKAVTPRENITLSNLKPNTTYEYTVGSSCDVGKYIHSSIYEFTTIARDEIVFQGCGIKPDPKDLTNQTPLPELFPNDVISAGDFPIVVLKATGSNGNFSGEGYVTLPFLEKFRKLIDAAEALSPKDGEGNSKWNLSENTRIKITFDNIGLNTDFKLISGEIVAGYDAGNWDKFLDVDKLMNDISEEYDPIMESIFGPKPTQEEVDAAEKEEAVEPNNPTPPSETPIEYNPITVVDVDEPEPTPPPIKETTPVKNETREPSTTTASNGTVTENGYFIEYKGQKYYDGGRIKIPYRRHMEETFEMKTVPKDAIVSYSIYKPGESEMVRGYDSKTSKSTLPIEDIKTTNNLLKQDLQAEANSIEGSPKVRVEVEKIVEKFTQNGLTATHIPNSVKLKKRVANAGETLYYVNKPRKTDHRNTEIKAILSQTNLNKIPKDYIKWKINGIDDENKNGTTQIKIRLADDNKVLNSTFTNISGSPEITTKDVSIKWVDEGYYKNSLSLASGNFKNKLIEKAFEATKMVEKATKFFDKIPFIKKVQNKGLLKESGIQYYYNIIPFEKEFRNVEDPDSRLYFGETKTGGGFELGIEGKATIWSLPISFERLPLPEWVIQKIKKVVTAKIDIVASAKSFGEVKAAVEERLYVESKTKKIVKSGVDPAILKLEMAFGVESEFSLGGDNDYLSGGIEASGLTKAELIRIGYYTDDNGGKFDYGLLHDGVYLELKASGYINTLGKKWETEKYNEKIMLIKENK
;
A
#
# COMPACT_ATOMS: atom_id res chain seq x y z
N MET A 1 43.57 -15.58 89.13
CA MET A 1 42.89 -16.09 90.34
C MET A 1 41.38 -16.13 90.16
N ASP A 2 40.76 -17.24 89.72
CA ASP A 2 41.21 -18.18 88.68
C ASP A 2 40.00 -18.89 88.03
N LYS A 3 40.18 -19.36 86.80
CA LYS A 3 39.12 -20.03 86.02
C LYS A 3 39.15 -21.54 86.23
N ILE A 4 38.06 -22.09 86.78
CA ILE A 4 37.70 -23.50 86.57
C ILE A 4 36.25 -23.54 86.05
N GLN A 5 36.09 -23.47 84.73
CA GLN A 5 34.81 -23.57 84.04
C GLN A 5 34.60 -25.01 83.58
N LEU A 6 33.58 -25.68 84.14
CA LEU A 6 33.27 -27.09 83.86
C LEU A 6 32.91 -27.27 82.36
N PRO A 7 33.55 -28.18 81.61
CA PRO A 7 33.51 -28.14 80.15
C PRO A 7 32.14 -28.59 79.58
N LYS A 8 31.65 -27.83 78.58
CA LYS A 8 30.35 -28.02 77.88
C LYS A 8 30.18 -29.40 77.20
N MET A 9 31.24 -30.19 77.06
CA MET A 9 31.26 -31.49 76.38
C MET A 9 30.16 -32.44 76.84
N LEU A 10 29.94 -32.57 78.16
CA LEU A 10 29.10 -33.63 78.72
C LEU A 10 27.59 -33.43 78.46
N LYS A 11 27.12 -32.17 78.35
CA LYS A 11 25.74 -31.86 77.96
C LYS A 11 25.50 -32.12 76.48
N ASN A 12 26.47 -31.79 75.62
CA ASN A 12 26.37 -32.08 74.19
C ASN A 12 26.35 -33.59 73.92
N LEU A 13 27.14 -34.39 74.64
CA LEU A 13 27.15 -35.85 74.47
C LEU A 13 25.80 -36.48 74.79
N HIS A 14 25.14 -36.06 75.88
CA HIS A 14 23.79 -36.53 76.21
C HIS A 14 22.76 -36.09 75.16
N LEU A 15 22.85 -34.86 74.65
CA LEU A 15 21.94 -34.36 73.61
C LEU A 15 22.09 -35.14 72.31
N TYR A 16 23.33 -35.44 71.88
CA TYR A 16 23.60 -36.26 70.70
C TYR A 16 23.12 -37.71 70.88
N LEU A 17 23.29 -38.31 72.07
CA LEU A 17 22.80 -39.66 72.33
C LEU A 17 21.26 -39.73 72.27
N LEU A 18 20.57 -38.74 72.84
CA LEU A 18 19.10 -38.63 72.77
C LEU A 18 18.61 -38.42 71.33
N LEU A 19 19.32 -37.60 70.54
CA LEU A 19 19.03 -37.41 69.11
C LEU A 19 19.24 -38.70 68.30
N LEU A 20 20.28 -39.47 68.62
CA LEU A 20 20.59 -40.74 67.96
C LEU A 20 19.52 -41.80 68.27
N CYS A 21 19.07 -41.89 69.52
CA CYS A 21 17.95 -42.78 69.89
C CYS A 21 16.62 -42.36 69.21
N ALA A 22 16.36 -41.06 69.07
CA ALA A 22 15.18 -40.57 68.35
C ALA A 22 15.20 -40.93 66.85
N LEU A 23 16.38 -41.00 66.23
CA LEU A 23 16.55 -41.38 64.82
C LEU A 23 16.39 -42.90 64.55
N ILE A 24 16.43 -43.73 65.59
CA ILE A 24 16.26 -45.20 65.47
C ILE A 24 14.78 -45.61 65.62
N GLY A 25 13.91 -44.72 66.10
CA GLY A 25 12.50 -45.02 66.41
C GLY A 25 11.51 -45.03 65.24
N PHE A 26 11.96 -44.83 63.99
CA PHE A 26 11.08 -44.75 62.81
C PHE A 26 11.31 -45.91 61.82
N GLU A 27 11.00 -47.14 62.25
CA GLU A 27 10.62 -48.20 61.31
C GLU A 27 9.25 -47.86 60.69
N GLY A 28 9.28 -47.08 59.60
CA GLY A 28 8.10 -46.84 58.80
C GLY A 28 7.65 -48.14 58.13
N PHE A 29 6.50 -48.69 58.56
CA PHE A 29 5.90 -49.90 57.98
C PHE A 29 5.67 -49.76 56.47
N ALA A 30 6.63 -50.21 55.67
CA ALA A 30 6.50 -50.34 54.23
C ALA A 30 5.46 -51.45 53.95
N GLN A 31 4.25 -51.05 53.58
CA GLN A 31 3.17 -51.99 53.27
C GLN A 31 3.54 -52.83 52.04
N THR A 32 3.96 -54.07 52.28
CA THR A 32 4.30 -55.06 51.26
C THR A 32 3.04 -55.60 50.61
N PHE A 33 2.66 -54.98 49.50
CA PHE A 33 1.51 -55.41 48.70
C PHE A 33 1.83 -56.72 47.94
N PRO A 34 0.95 -57.74 48.00
CA PRO A 34 1.20 -59.04 47.36
C PRO A 34 1.20 -58.99 45.83
N ILE A 35 0.59 -57.97 45.21
CA ILE A 35 0.55 -57.81 43.75
C ILE A 35 1.41 -56.63 43.30
N SER A 36 2.39 -56.94 42.47
CA SER A 36 3.16 -55.98 41.67
C SER A 36 2.35 -55.56 40.44
N VAL A 37 2.31 -54.25 40.16
CA VAL A 37 1.62 -53.67 39.00
C VAL A 37 2.60 -52.81 38.22
N THR A 38 2.66 -53.04 36.91
CA THR A 38 3.42 -52.25 35.93
C THR A 38 2.46 -51.74 34.85
N THR A 39 2.58 -50.46 34.50
CA THR A 39 1.69 -49.76 33.55
C THR A 39 2.49 -49.08 32.45
N GLN A 40 2.17 -49.37 31.20
CA GLN A 40 2.78 -48.76 30.01
C GLN A 40 1.70 -48.05 29.19
N ILE A 41 2.06 -46.94 28.53
CA ILE A 41 1.17 -46.20 27.63
C ILE A 41 1.90 -45.86 26.34
N ALA A 42 1.22 -46.01 25.20
CA ALA A 42 1.74 -45.68 23.89
C ALA A 42 1.67 -44.16 23.64
N GLN A 43 2.56 -43.68 22.77
CA GLN A 43 2.56 -42.30 22.27
C GLN A 43 2.42 -42.29 20.74
N PRO A 44 1.58 -41.40 20.17
CA PRO A 44 0.68 -40.47 20.87
C PRO A 44 -0.45 -41.21 21.61
N SER A 45 -0.80 -40.73 22.80
CA SER A 45 -1.99 -41.23 23.50
C SER A 45 -3.28 -40.68 22.84
N PRO A 46 -4.32 -41.51 22.60
CA PRO A 46 -5.58 -41.05 22.05
C PRO A 46 -6.22 -39.94 22.90
N ILE A 47 -6.77 -38.90 22.26
CA ILE A 47 -7.37 -37.79 23.02
C ILE A 47 -8.85 -38.00 23.36
N TYR A 48 -9.53 -39.04 22.83
CA TYR A 48 -10.93 -39.33 23.12
C TYR A 48 -11.07 -40.60 23.95
N LEU A 49 -11.87 -40.56 25.02
CA LEU A 49 -12.08 -41.72 25.91
C LEU A 49 -12.73 -42.91 25.20
N SER A 50 -13.56 -42.66 24.20
CA SER A 50 -14.12 -43.68 23.31
C SER A 50 -13.07 -44.57 22.63
N LYS A 51 -11.85 -44.07 22.39
CA LYS A 51 -10.75 -44.87 21.81
C LYS A 51 -10.06 -45.79 22.80
N TYR A 52 -10.10 -45.47 24.09
CA TYR A 52 -9.71 -46.43 25.14
C TYR A 52 -10.81 -47.48 25.37
N ALA A 53 -12.07 -47.17 25.05
CA ALA A 53 -13.20 -48.10 25.09
C ALA A 53 -13.38 -48.94 23.80
N ASP A 54 -12.51 -48.78 22.80
CA ASP A 54 -12.58 -49.45 21.50
C ASP A 54 -11.74 -50.74 21.50
N ALA A 55 -12.40 -51.86 21.80
CA ALA A 55 -11.79 -53.19 21.85
C ALA A 55 -11.25 -53.69 20.49
N THR A 56 -11.51 -52.98 19.38
CA THR A 56 -10.98 -53.32 18.05
C THR A 56 -9.60 -52.70 17.76
N THR A 57 -9.15 -51.77 18.61
CA THR A 57 -7.88 -51.06 18.45
C THR A 57 -6.67 -52.01 18.53
N ILE A 58 -5.93 -52.13 17.44
CA ILE A 58 -4.78 -53.02 17.27
C ILE A 58 -3.60 -52.50 18.12
N ASN A 59 -3.30 -51.21 18.02
CA ASN A 59 -2.22 -50.58 18.78
C ASN A 59 -2.69 -50.18 20.20
N SER A 60 -3.00 -51.18 21.03
CA SER A 60 -3.46 -51.05 22.43
C SER A 60 -2.82 -49.87 23.17
N PRO A 61 -3.55 -48.76 23.42
CA PRO A 61 -2.98 -47.49 23.88
C PRO A 61 -2.42 -47.60 25.30
N ILE A 62 -3.03 -48.40 26.17
CA ILE A 62 -2.52 -48.76 27.49
C ILE A 62 -2.24 -50.26 27.52
N LYS A 63 -1.21 -50.65 28.28
CA LYS A 63 -0.93 -52.05 28.65
C LYS A 63 -0.68 -52.14 30.15
N ILE A 64 -1.30 -53.11 30.82
CA ILE A 64 -1.17 -53.31 32.26
C ILE A 64 -0.67 -54.74 32.51
N GLN A 65 0.42 -54.86 33.27
CA GLN A 65 0.96 -56.14 33.72
C GLN A 65 0.73 -56.28 35.22
N LEU A 66 0.10 -57.38 35.62
CA LEU A 66 -0.13 -57.77 37.01
C LEU A 66 0.73 -58.99 37.33
N LEU A 67 1.42 -58.99 38.47
CA LEU A 67 2.22 -60.12 38.94
C LEU A 67 1.92 -60.38 40.41
N LEU A 68 1.43 -61.57 40.73
CA LEU A 68 1.27 -62.03 42.11
C LEU A 68 2.62 -62.54 42.62
N ASN A 69 3.18 -61.84 43.62
CA ASN A 69 4.53 -62.12 44.14
C ASN A 69 4.58 -63.36 45.03
N ASP A 70 3.43 -63.86 45.50
CA ASP A 70 3.30 -65.06 46.32
C ASP A 70 3.15 -66.29 45.43
N LEU A 71 4.16 -67.17 45.43
CA LEU A 71 4.22 -68.38 44.62
C LEU A 71 3.30 -69.51 45.10
N THR A 72 2.69 -69.38 46.29
CA THR A 72 1.85 -70.44 46.89
C THR A 72 0.37 -70.32 46.54
N ILE A 73 -0.04 -69.20 45.95
CA ILE A 73 -1.44 -68.88 45.66
C ILE A 73 -1.75 -69.10 44.19
N SER A 74 -2.73 -69.97 43.91
CA SER A 74 -3.29 -70.19 42.58
C SER A 74 -4.69 -69.59 42.42
N ASN A 75 -5.09 -69.37 41.16
CA ASN A 75 -6.43 -68.96 40.72
C ASN A 75 -7.05 -67.79 41.51
N ARG A 76 -6.25 -66.78 41.91
CA ARG A 76 -6.76 -65.66 42.72
C ARG A 76 -7.55 -64.69 41.85
N GLN A 77 -8.87 -64.65 42.02
CA GLN A 77 -9.71 -63.68 41.34
C GLN A 77 -9.50 -62.26 41.89
N VAL A 78 -9.28 -61.30 40.99
CA VAL A 78 -9.04 -59.88 41.32
C VAL A 78 -9.93 -58.95 40.50
N ARG A 79 -10.07 -57.71 40.97
CA ARG A 79 -10.73 -56.61 40.27
C ARG A 79 -9.81 -55.40 40.17
N LEU A 80 -9.92 -54.66 39.07
CA LEU A 80 -9.14 -53.45 38.82
C LEU A 80 -9.92 -52.19 39.14
N LYS A 81 -9.22 -51.21 39.72
CA LYS A 81 -9.66 -49.83 39.79
C LYS A 81 -8.64 -48.91 39.13
N ILE A 82 -9.03 -48.44 37.95
CA ILE A 82 -8.33 -47.46 37.12
C ILE A 82 -8.82 -46.06 37.54
N TYR A 83 -7.89 -45.12 37.59
CA TYR A 83 -8.15 -43.70 37.81
C TYR A 83 -7.44 -42.90 36.72
N PHE A 84 -8.09 -41.84 36.24
CA PHE A 84 -7.48 -40.82 35.40
C PHE A 84 -7.47 -39.49 36.13
N GLN A 85 -6.40 -38.71 35.97
CA GLN A 85 -6.29 -37.36 36.50
C GLN A 85 -5.40 -36.51 35.58
N GLY A 86 -5.99 -35.50 34.93
CA GLY A 86 -5.29 -34.61 33.98
C GLY A 86 -6.05 -33.32 33.73
N ASN A 87 -5.35 -32.19 33.84
CA ASN A 87 -5.79 -30.82 33.51
C ASN A 87 -7.32 -30.54 33.59
N GLY A 88 -7.90 -30.61 34.79
CA GLY A 88 -9.32 -30.32 35.05
C GLY A 88 -10.29 -31.50 34.93
N VAL A 89 -9.86 -32.64 34.38
CA VAL A 89 -10.65 -33.88 34.27
C VAL A 89 -10.09 -34.95 35.21
N ALA A 90 -10.97 -35.58 35.99
CA ALA A 90 -10.65 -36.73 36.82
C ALA A 90 -11.80 -37.73 36.85
N PHE A 91 -11.50 -39.01 36.72
CA PHE A 91 -12.50 -40.09 36.76
C PHE A 91 -11.92 -41.40 37.28
N SER A 92 -12.80 -42.35 37.63
CA SER A 92 -12.41 -43.74 37.94
C SER A 92 -13.52 -44.71 37.54
N ASN A 93 -13.20 -45.98 37.29
CA ASN A 93 -14.26 -46.96 37.01
C ASN A 93 -15.07 -47.35 38.26
N ASN A 94 -16.29 -47.85 38.00
CA ASN A 94 -17.15 -48.52 38.97
C ASN A 94 -16.44 -49.72 39.63
N ASP A 95 -16.79 -50.00 40.89
CA ASP A 95 -16.26 -51.13 41.68
C ASP A 95 -16.57 -52.52 41.06
N PHE A 96 -17.60 -52.58 40.21
CA PHE A 96 -17.90 -53.67 39.28
C PHE A 96 -18.09 -53.08 37.88
N VAL A 97 -17.48 -53.70 36.86
CA VAL A 97 -17.43 -53.16 35.49
C VAL A 97 -18.23 -54.06 34.56
N VAL A 98 -19.31 -53.54 34.00
CA VAL A 98 -20.19 -54.26 33.08
C VAL A 98 -19.43 -54.58 31.80
N GLY A 99 -19.40 -55.86 31.42
CA GLY A 99 -18.68 -56.34 30.24
C GLY A 99 -17.19 -56.65 30.45
N ALA A 100 -16.62 -56.40 31.63
CA ALA A 100 -15.25 -56.84 31.94
C ALA A 100 -15.19 -58.35 32.17
N LYS A 101 -14.15 -59.01 31.66
CA LYS A 101 -13.86 -60.42 31.93
C LYS A 101 -13.35 -60.57 33.37
N PRO A 102 -13.69 -61.66 34.09
CA PRO A 102 -13.04 -62.00 35.35
C PRO A 102 -11.53 -62.15 35.17
N LEU A 103 -10.74 -61.57 36.07
CA LEU A 103 -9.28 -61.63 36.06
C LEU A 103 -8.80 -62.56 37.17
N TYR A 104 -7.97 -63.55 36.82
CA TYR A 104 -7.38 -64.51 37.75
C TYR A 104 -5.85 -64.42 37.69
N LEU A 105 -5.20 -64.56 38.85
CA LEU A 105 -3.74 -64.52 38.97
C LEU A 105 -3.20 -65.82 39.57
N GLU A 106 -2.14 -66.32 38.96
CA GLU A 106 -1.32 -67.44 39.45
C GLU A 106 -0.01 -66.92 40.03
N GLY A 107 0.45 -67.51 41.13
CA GLY A 107 1.69 -67.14 41.80
C GLY A 107 2.91 -67.18 40.88
N GLY A 108 3.62 -66.05 40.76
CA GLY A 108 4.81 -65.92 39.92
C GLY A 108 4.57 -65.74 38.42
N PHE A 109 3.34 -65.89 37.92
CA PHE A 109 3.03 -65.71 36.50
C PHE A 109 2.46 -64.31 36.22
N PRO A 110 3.01 -63.55 35.24
CA PRO A 110 2.53 -62.21 34.91
C PRO A 110 1.31 -62.26 33.97
N LEU A 111 0.16 -61.75 34.44
CA LEU A 111 -0.99 -61.49 33.59
C LEU A 111 -0.81 -60.17 32.84
N GLN A 112 -0.83 -60.23 31.50
CA GLN A 112 -0.80 -59.06 30.62
C GLN A 112 -2.23 -58.70 30.18
N LEU A 113 -2.57 -57.41 30.20
CA LEU A 113 -3.89 -56.89 29.84
C LEU A 113 -3.79 -55.85 28.72
N THR A 114 -4.69 -55.95 27.74
CA THR A 114 -4.70 -55.16 26.51
C THR A 114 -6.03 -54.42 26.34
N ASN A 115 -6.19 -53.59 25.29
CA ASN A 115 -7.46 -52.89 25.04
C ASN A 115 -8.67 -53.85 24.93
N VAL A 116 -8.48 -55.10 24.51
CA VAL A 116 -9.55 -56.13 24.47
C VAL A 116 -10.11 -56.44 25.87
N ASP A 117 -9.29 -56.29 26.91
CA ASP A 117 -9.65 -56.58 28.31
C ASP A 117 -9.92 -55.31 29.10
N LEU A 118 -9.29 -54.19 28.70
CA LEU A 118 -9.37 -52.88 29.37
C LEU A 118 -10.49 -52.00 28.82
N ALA A 119 -10.96 -52.19 27.57
CA ALA A 119 -12.01 -51.37 26.96
C ALA A 119 -13.30 -51.25 27.81
N PRO A 120 -13.83 -52.31 28.44
CA PRO A 120 -14.99 -52.19 29.32
C PRO A 120 -14.81 -51.19 30.47
N TYR A 121 -13.58 -51.05 30.99
CA TYR A 121 -13.26 -50.12 32.08
C TYR A 121 -13.28 -48.64 31.65
N PHE A 122 -13.26 -48.37 30.35
CA PHE A 122 -13.32 -47.01 29.78
C PHE A 122 -14.66 -46.67 29.13
N GLN A 123 -15.60 -47.63 29.02
CA GLN A 123 -16.96 -47.34 28.54
C GLN A 123 -17.70 -46.38 29.48
N TYR A 124 -18.40 -45.39 28.94
CA TYR A 124 -19.10 -44.35 29.74
C TYR A 124 -19.94 -44.90 30.91
N GLN A 125 -20.72 -45.96 30.67
CA GLN A 125 -21.57 -46.62 31.69
C GLN A 125 -20.80 -47.14 32.92
N ASN A 126 -19.49 -47.37 32.78
CA ASN A 126 -18.62 -47.90 33.81
C ASN A 126 -17.76 -46.82 34.50
N LEU A 127 -17.91 -45.53 34.14
CA LEU A 127 -17.09 -44.43 34.65
C LEU A 127 -17.84 -43.54 35.66
N LEU A 128 -17.13 -43.18 36.72
CA LEU A 128 -17.55 -42.22 37.75
C LEU A 128 -16.76 -40.92 37.61
N GLY A 129 -17.46 -39.78 37.69
CA GLY A 129 -16.87 -38.44 37.61
C GLY A 129 -17.06 -37.70 36.28
N LEU A 130 -17.71 -38.30 35.28
CA LEU A 130 -17.97 -37.70 33.97
C LEU A 130 -19.47 -37.62 33.64
N ASN A 131 -19.89 -36.50 33.05
CA ASN A 131 -21.16 -36.40 32.33
C ASN A 131 -21.00 -36.78 30.84
N PRO A 132 -22.09 -37.00 30.08
CA PRO A 132 -22.00 -37.48 28.69
C PRO A 132 -21.24 -36.51 27.77
N ASN A 133 -21.37 -35.20 27.99
CA ASN A 133 -20.67 -34.19 27.20
C ASN A 133 -19.16 -34.24 27.47
N GLN A 134 -18.74 -34.39 28.74
CA GLN A 134 -17.32 -34.54 29.11
C GLN A 134 -16.68 -35.82 28.55
N TYR A 135 -17.46 -36.88 28.34
CA TYR A 135 -16.98 -38.12 27.72
C TYR A 135 -16.86 -38.02 26.19
N ALA A 136 -17.72 -37.21 25.55
CA ALA A 136 -17.71 -36.99 24.10
C ALA A 136 -16.69 -35.94 23.63
N GLN A 137 -16.30 -35.01 24.50
CA GLN A 137 -15.25 -34.01 24.22
C GLN A 137 -13.84 -34.64 24.26
N PRO A 138 -12.85 -34.03 23.58
CA PRO A 138 -11.45 -34.45 23.73
C PRO A 138 -10.94 -34.15 25.14
N LEU A 139 -10.05 -35.02 25.64
CA LEU A 139 -9.28 -34.80 26.85
C LEU A 139 -8.47 -33.49 26.73
N PRO A 140 -8.42 -32.66 27.78
CA PRO A 140 -7.65 -31.42 27.75
C PRO A 140 -6.16 -31.63 27.50
N GLU A 141 -5.53 -30.72 26.76
CA GLU A 141 -4.08 -30.75 26.52
C GLU A 141 -3.29 -30.66 27.83
N GLY A 142 -2.16 -31.35 27.89
CA GLY A 142 -1.22 -31.32 29.02
C GLY A 142 -0.96 -32.68 29.66
N ILE A 143 -0.30 -32.64 30.82
CA ILE A 143 0.14 -33.84 31.54
C ILE A 143 -1.06 -34.50 32.23
N SER A 144 -1.25 -35.78 31.94
CA SER A 144 -2.31 -36.63 32.49
C SER A 144 -1.72 -37.92 33.06
N ASN A 145 -2.31 -38.44 34.13
CA ASN A 145 -1.84 -39.66 34.79
C ASN A 145 -2.95 -40.72 34.81
N PHE A 146 -2.62 -41.92 34.34
CA PHE A 146 -3.42 -43.12 34.52
C PHE A 146 -2.87 -43.92 35.70
N TYR A 147 -3.67 -44.14 36.74
CA TYR A 147 -3.32 -44.98 37.88
C TYR A 147 -4.13 -46.27 37.88
N VAL A 148 -3.55 -47.32 38.47
CA VAL A 148 -4.14 -48.65 38.56
C VAL A 148 -3.94 -49.19 39.98
N GLU A 149 -5.02 -49.71 40.54
CA GLU A 149 -5.04 -50.45 41.80
C GLU A 149 -5.71 -51.80 41.61
N VAL A 150 -5.17 -52.83 42.24
CA VAL A 150 -5.73 -54.19 42.27
C VAL A 150 -6.38 -54.43 43.62
N TYR A 151 -7.60 -54.92 43.60
CA TYR A 151 -8.36 -55.34 44.77
C TYR A 151 -8.73 -56.82 44.66
N ASP A 152 -8.84 -57.47 45.82
CA ASP A 152 -9.38 -58.81 45.94
C ASP A 152 -10.87 -58.81 45.55
N PHE A 153 -11.31 -59.81 44.79
CA PHE A 153 -12.70 -59.88 44.34
C PHE A 153 -13.67 -60.20 45.49
N ALA A 154 -13.33 -61.17 46.35
CA ALA A 154 -14.24 -61.68 47.38
C ALA A 154 -14.24 -60.84 48.66
N THR A 155 -13.07 -60.38 49.11
CA THR A 155 -12.92 -59.62 50.37
C THR A 155 -12.91 -58.11 50.18
N GLY A 156 -12.84 -57.62 48.93
CA GLY A 156 -12.70 -56.20 48.61
C GLY A 156 -11.39 -55.56 49.10
N LYS A 157 -10.46 -56.33 49.67
CA LYS A 157 -9.18 -55.85 50.22
C LYS A 157 -8.25 -55.33 49.11
N LYS A 158 -7.54 -54.23 49.36
CA LYS A 158 -6.51 -53.72 48.44
C LYS A 158 -5.30 -54.65 48.41
N LEU A 159 -4.87 -55.05 47.22
CA LEU A 159 -3.78 -56.02 46.99
C LEU A 159 -2.57 -55.44 46.26
N SER A 160 -2.67 -54.24 45.67
CA SER A 160 -1.52 -53.50 45.11
C SER A 160 -1.37 -52.10 45.69
N ARG A 161 -0.16 -51.53 45.56
CA ARG A 161 0.05 -50.08 45.61
C ARG A 161 -0.72 -49.40 44.46
N LYS A 162 -0.91 -48.07 44.57
CA LYS A 162 -1.34 -47.23 43.44
C LYS A 162 -0.16 -46.99 42.49
N THR A 163 0.06 -47.89 41.52
CA THR A 163 0.99 -47.63 40.42
C THR A 163 0.30 -46.71 39.39
N GLY A 164 1.05 -45.89 38.66
CA GLY A 164 0.52 -45.18 37.50
C GLY A 164 1.58 -44.90 36.44
N THR A 165 1.09 -44.46 35.28
CA THR A 165 1.91 -44.01 34.14
C THR A 165 1.45 -42.63 33.69
N THR A 166 2.42 -41.80 33.30
CA THR A 166 2.21 -40.41 32.91
C THR A 166 2.21 -40.28 31.39
N THR A 167 1.28 -39.52 30.86
CA THR A 167 1.17 -39.19 29.43
C THR A 167 1.02 -37.70 29.21
N VAL A 168 1.28 -37.25 27.99
CA VAL A 168 1.00 -35.89 27.53
C VAL A 168 -0.08 -35.97 26.47
N ILE A 169 -1.27 -35.48 26.81
CA ILE A 169 -2.35 -35.28 25.83
C ILE A 169 -1.99 -34.03 25.01
N PHE A 170 -1.92 -34.17 23.69
CA PHE A 170 -1.46 -33.10 22.80
C PHE A 170 -2.17 -33.20 21.45
N GLN A 171 -2.77 -32.09 20.99
CA GLN A 171 -3.42 -32.01 19.67
C GLN A 171 -2.47 -31.32 18.68
N ASN A 172 -2.26 -31.93 17.52
CA ASN A 172 -1.42 -31.30 16.48
C ASN A 172 -2.18 -30.14 15.80
N GLU A 173 -1.44 -29.12 15.37
CA GLU A 173 -2.01 -28.09 14.49
C GLU A 173 -2.18 -28.65 13.06
N PRO A 174 -3.32 -28.40 12.37
CA PRO A 174 -3.46 -28.78 10.97
C PRO A 174 -2.41 -28.06 10.10
N PRO A 175 -2.10 -28.52 8.88
CA PRO A 175 -1.08 -27.89 8.03
C PRO A 175 -1.32 -26.40 7.77
N PHE A 176 -0.25 -25.68 7.42
CA PHE A 176 -0.35 -24.32 6.89
C PHE A 176 -0.30 -24.37 5.36
N LEU A 177 -1.22 -23.72 4.66
CA LEU A 177 -1.27 -23.75 3.20
C LEU A 177 -0.25 -22.77 2.60
N ASN A 178 0.57 -23.23 1.65
CA ASN A 178 1.69 -22.45 1.09
C ASN A 178 1.37 -21.94 -0.33
N LEU A 179 0.99 -22.83 -1.25
CA LEU A 179 0.67 -22.52 -2.65
C LEU A 179 -0.49 -23.39 -3.16
N PRO A 180 -1.32 -22.88 -4.11
CA PRO A 180 -1.39 -21.47 -4.52
C PRO A 180 -1.85 -20.57 -3.36
N LEU A 181 -1.44 -19.30 -3.36
CA LEU A 181 -1.79 -18.36 -2.29
C LEU A 181 -3.30 -18.09 -2.24
N ASN A 182 -3.83 -17.68 -1.09
CA ASN A 182 -5.25 -17.41 -0.93
C ASN A 182 -5.67 -16.18 -1.77
N ASN A 183 -6.71 -16.36 -2.59
CA ASN A 183 -7.16 -15.44 -3.64
C ASN A 183 -6.08 -15.12 -4.70
N ALA A 184 -5.19 -16.08 -5.00
CA ALA A 184 -4.29 -15.96 -6.14
C ALA A 184 -5.05 -16.00 -7.47
N SER A 185 -4.58 -15.23 -8.45
CA SER A 185 -4.87 -15.45 -9.86
C SER A 185 -3.86 -16.43 -10.45
N ILE A 186 -4.34 -17.47 -11.13
CA ILE A 186 -3.52 -18.45 -11.83
C ILE A 186 -3.89 -18.40 -13.31
N MET A 187 -2.99 -17.87 -14.14
CA MET A 187 -3.14 -17.92 -15.59
C MET A 187 -3.22 -19.37 -16.07
N GLN A 188 -4.14 -19.64 -16.99
CA GLN A 188 -4.14 -20.86 -17.79
C GLN A 188 -2.79 -21.03 -18.52
N GLN A 189 -2.41 -22.28 -18.75
CA GLN A 189 -1.22 -22.66 -19.51
C GLN A 189 -1.60 -23.73 -20.53
N ASN A 190 -0.81 -23.88 -21.60
CA ASN A 190 -1.05 -24.86 -22.67
C ASN A 190 -1.18 -26.31 -22.15
N LEU A 191 -0.56 -26.61 -21.00
CA LEU A 191 -0.77 -27.84 -20.24
C LEU A 191 -1.15 -27.45 -18.80
N GLN A 192 -2.24 -28.01 -18.27
CA GLN A 192 -2.65 -27.81 -16.88
C GLN A 192 -1.58 -28.35 -15.93
N ASN A 193 -1.09 -27.51 -15.00
CA ASN A 193 0.03 -27.87 -14.12
C ASN A 193 0.10 -27.02 -12.83
N ILE A 194 -0.85 -27.18 -11.91
CA ILE A 194 -0.92 -26.40 -10.66
C ILE A 194 -0.24 -27.15 -9.50
N VAL A 195 0.67 -26.48 -8.80
CA VAL A 195 1.35 -27.02 -7.60
C VAL A 195 0.56 -26.63 -6.35
N PHE A 196 -0.06 -27.60 -5.70
CA PHE A 196 -0.60 -27.45 -4.35
C PHE A 196 0.47 -27.85 -3.33
N SER A 197 0.66 -27.06 -2.27
CA SER A 197 1.67 -27.36 -1.23
C SER A 197 1.31 -26.79 0.14
N TRP A 198 1.74 -27.48 1.19
CA TRP A 198 1.44 -27.14 2.59
C TRP A 198 2.61 -27.50 3.51
N THR A 199 2.75 -26.76 4.61
CA THR A 199 3.74 -27.00 5.66
C THR A 199 3.13 -27.83 6.79
N PRO A 200 3.65 -29.02 7.11
CA PRO A 200 3.21 -29.79 8.27
C PRO A 200 3.42 -29.04 9.58
N ARG A 201 2.48 -29.17 10.52
CA ARG A 201 2.59 -28.63 11.89
C ARG A 201 2.36 -29.70 12.98
N SER A 202 2.54 -30.96 12.61
CA SER A 202 2.58 -32.12 13.52
C SER A 202 3.92 -32.23 14.24
N ILE A 203 3.89 -32.54 15.55
CA ILE A 203 5.08 -32.64 16.40
C ILE A 203 5.24 -34.04 17.01
N ASN A 204 4.14 -34.67 17.45
CA ASN A 204 4.18 -35.97 18.15
C ASN A 204 3.92 -37.20 17.25
N VAL A 205 3.82 -37.00 15.93
CA VAL A 205 3.51 -38.04 14.93
C VAL A 205 4.39 -37.90 13.70
N SER A 206 4.96 -39.01 13.24
CA SER A 206 5.84 -39.09 12.06
C SER A 206 5.11 -39.48 10.78
N ASN A 207 4.09 -40.34 10.88
CA ASN A 207 3.29 -40.82 9.76
C ASN A 207 2.00 -40.00 9.68
N VAL A 208 1.99 -38.98 8.81
CA VAL A 208 0.81 -38.17 8.52
C VAL A 208 0.42 -38.34 7.05
N GLU A 209 -0.87 -38.49 6.82
CA GLU A 209 -1.50 -38.55 5.51
C GLU A 209 -2.43 -37.34 5.33
N TYR A 210 -2.52 -36.84 4.11
CA TYR A 210 -3.21 -35.61 3.75
C TYR A 210 -4.30 -35.92 2.72
N GLU A 211 -5.55 -35.72 3.12
CA GLU A 211 -6.72 -35.72 2.26
C GLU A 211 -6.86 -34.31 1.67
N PHE A 212 -6.61 -34.19 0.36
CA PHE A 212 -6.80 -32.97 -0.43
C PHE A 212 -8.22 -32.93 -0.98
N SER A 213 -8.87 -31.76 -0.94
CA SER A 213 -10.16 -31.52 -1.62
C SER A 213 -10.15 -30.20 -2.38
N LEU A 214 -10.64 -30.23 -3.62
CA LEU A 214 -10.84 -29.08 -4.51
C LEU A 214 -12.31 -29.01 -4.92
N VAL A 215 -12.87 -27.79 -4.95
CA VAL A 215 -14.24 -27.51 -5.41
C VAL A 215 -14.25 -26.35 -6.39
N GLU A 216 -15.24 -26.32 -7.29
CA GLU A 216 -15.61 -25.10 -8.02
C GLU A 216 -16.52 -24.22 -7.13
N ILE A 217 -16.32 -22.90 -7.19
CA ILE A 217 -17.13 -21.90 -6.48
C ILE A 217 -18.02 -21.19 -7.52
N TRP A 218 -19.31 -21.51 -7.45
CA TRP A 218 -20.32 -21.07 -8.42
C TRP A 218 -20.87 -19.67 -8.10
N ASP A 219 -20.96 -19.33 -6.81
CA ASP A 219 -21.39 -18.03 -6.32
C ASP A 219 -20.19 -17.24 -5.79
N ASN A 220 -19.99 -16.02 -6.30
CA ASN A 220 -18.94 -15.10 -5.88
C ASN A 220 -19.37 -14.12 -4.77
N TYR A 221 -20.67 -14.05 -4.44
CA TYR A 221 -21.21 -13.19 -3.38
C TYR A 221 -21.19 -13.88 -2.02
N THR A 222 -21.45 -15.19 -1.95
CA THR A 222 -21.30 -15.98 -0.72
C THR A 222 -19.82 -16.11 -0.29
N PRO A 223 -19.47 -15.91 1.00
CA PRO A 223 -18.12 -16.14 1.50
C PRO A 223 -17.63 -17.57 1.22
N VAL A 224 -16.40 -17.70 0.71
CA VAL A 224 -15.81 -18.97 0.25
C VAL A 224 -15.96 -20.12 1.27
N GLN A 225 -15.80 -19.82 2.57
CA GLN A 225 -15.95 -20.79 3.66
C GLN A 225 -17.33 -21.48 3.67
N ASN A 226 -18.40 -20.75 3.32
CA ASN A 226 -19.76 -21.26 3.23
C ASN A 226 -20.00 -21.94 1.88
N ALA A 227 -19.58 -21.32 0.79
CA ALA A 227 -19.73 -21.88 -0.55
C ALA A 227 -19.05 -23.26 -0.67
N PHE A 228 -17.84 -23.42 -0.14
CA PHE A 228 -17.12 -24.70 -0.09
C PHE A 228 -17.92 -25.82 0.61
N ALA A 229 -18.73 -25.50 1.62
CA ALA A 229 -19.49 -26.50 2.38
C ALA A 229 -20.67 -27.10 1.60
N TYR A 230 -21.14 -26.42 0.55
CA TYR A 230 -22.26 -26.86 -0.29
C TYR A 230 -21.85 -27.16 -1.74
N SER A 231 -20.71 -26.65 -2.22
CA SER A 231 -20.14 -27.06 -3.52
C SER A 231 -19.78 -28.55 -3.56
N PRO A 232 -20.06 -29.25 -4.66
CA PRO A 232 -19.62 -30.63 -4.84
C PRO A 232 -18.08 -30.70 -4.98
N PRO A 233 -17.44 -31.80 -4.50
CA PRO A 233 -16.02 -32.03 -4.71
C PRO A 233 -15.71 -32.26 -6.20
N LEU A 234 -14.92 -31.37 -6.79
CA LEU A 234 -14.41 -31.50 -8.15
C LEU A 234 -13.30 -32.55 -8.22
N TYR A 235 -12.42 -32.57 -7.22
CA TYR A 235 -11.37 -33.57 -7.05
C TYR A 235 -11.08 -33.80 -5.57
N THR A 236 -10.73 -35.03 -5.20
CA THR A 236 -10.27 -35.38 -3.84
C THR A 236 -9.33 -36.58 -3.91
N THR A 237 -8.23 -36.53 -3.16
CA THR A 237 -7.19 -37.57 -3.16
C THR A 237 -6.44 -37.60 -1.83
N THR A 238 -5.72 -38.69 -1.55
CA THR A 238 -4.93 -38.89 -0.31
C THR A 238 -3.45 -39.09 -0.63
N THR A 239 -2.58 -38.31 0.00
CA THR A 239 -1.11 -38.39 -0.18
C THR A 239 -0.35 -38.24 1.13
N LYS A 240 0.85 -38.82 1.23
CA LYS A 240 1.78 -38.63 2.35
C LYS A 240 2.83 -37.55 2.05
N MET A 241 2.88 -37.07 0.82
CA MET A 241 3.71 -35.93 0.43
C MET A 241 3.08 -34.62 0.91
N THR A 242 3.89 -33.59 1.09
CA THR A 242 3.44 -32.24 1.49
C THR A 242 3.12 -31.35 0.28
N THR A 243 3.01 -31.97 -0.89
CA THR A 243 2.73 -31.38 -2.19
C THR A 243 1.82 -32.31 -2.98
N LEU A 244 1.02 -31.72 -3.87
CA LEU A 244 0.22 -32.40 -4.87
C LEU A 244 0.38 -31.66 -6.20
N GLN A 245 0.76 -32.38 -7.25
CA GLN A 245 0.72 -31.88 -8.61
C GLN A 245 -0.68 -32.10 -9.17
N TYR A 246 -1.30 -31.04 -9.69
CA TYR A 246 -2.59 -31.10 -10.38
C TYR A 246 -2.34 -30.81 -11.86
N GLY A 247 -2.15 -31.90 -12.60
CA GLY A 247 -1.66 -31.93 -13.97
C GLY A 247 -2.74 -32.27 -15.00
N MET A 248 -2.38 -33.11 -15.97
CA MET A 248 -3.26 -33.57 -17.06
C MET A 248 -4.07 -34.84 -16.72
N SER A 249 -3.76 -35.52 -15.62
CA SER A 249 -4.47 -36.71 -15.15
C SER A 249 -5.70 -36.39 -14.28
N GLU A 250 -5.77 -35.15 -13.80
CA GLU A 250 -6.83 -34.63 -12.94
C GLU A 250 -7.86 -33.83 -13.75
N PRO A 251 -9.11 -33.65 -13.25
CA PRO A 251 -10.16 -32.94 -13.97
C PRO A 251 -9.72 -31.55 -14.48
N GLN A 252 -10.00 -31.24 -15.75
CA GLN A 252 -9.62 -29.97 -16.35
C GLN A 252 -10.38 -28.81 -15.70
N LEU A 253 -9.65 -27.77 -15.29
CA LEU A 253 -10.23 -26.53 -14.78
C LEU A 253 -10.69 -25.65 -15.94
N ILE A 254 -11.92 -25.15 -15.83
CA ILE A 254 -12.51 -24.17 -16.75
C ILE A 254 -11.94 -22.78 -16.43
N PRO A 255 -11.36 -22.04 -17.40
CA PRO A 255 -10.93 -20.65 -17.23
C PRO A 255 -12.09 -19.69 -16.93
N GLY A 256 -11.79 -18.56 -16.32
CA GLY A 256 -12.77 -17.58 -15.82
C GLY A 256 -13.51 -18.03 -14.55
N LYS A 257 -13.28 -19.25 -14.05
CA LYS A 257 -13.93 -19.78 -12.83
C LYS A 257 -13.04 -19.61 -11.59
N LYS A 258 -13.72 -19.59 -10.44
CA LYS A 258 -13.11 -19.56 -9.11
C LYS A 258 -13.15 -20.96 -8.50
N TYR A 259 -12.04 -21.37 -7.90
CA TYR A 259 -11.90 -22.64 -7.22
C TYR A 259 -11.48 -22.42 -5.77
N ALA A 260 -11.77 -23.39 -4.91
CA ALA A 260 -11.33 -23.38 -3.53
C ALA A 260 -10.87 -24.77 -3.08
N TRP A 261 -9.89 -24.80 -2.18
CA TRP A 261 -9.24 -26.04 -1.76
C TRP A 261 -8.88 -26.02 -0.27
N ARG A 262 -8.73 -27.21 0.30
CA ARG A 262 -8.26 -27.43 1.68
C ARG A 262 -7.50 -28.75 1.79
N ILE A 263 -6.76 -28.88 2.89
CA ILE A 263 -6.13 -30.13 3.32
C ILE A 263 -6.80 -30.60 4.60
N LYS A 264 -6.88 -31.93 4.79
CA LYS A 264 -7.15 -32.57 6.07
C LYS A 264 -6.01 -33.52 6.43
N ALA A 265 -5.33 -33.24 7.54
CA ALA A 265 -4.29 -34.14 8.06
C ALA A 265 -4.87 -35.24 8.96
N LYS A 266 -4.43 -36.48 8.75
CA LYS A 266 -4.71 -37.67 9.58
C LYS A 266 -3.39 -38.31 9.96
N ALA A 267 -3.18 -38.63 11.24
CA ALA A 267 -1.97 -39.35 11.65
C ALA A 267 -2.26 -40.84 11.77
N ILE A 268 -1.44 -41.68 11.13
CA ILE A 268 -1.75 -43.10 10.91
C ILE A 268 -0.66 -44.05 11.43
N GLN A 269 -1.08 -45.17 12.03
CA GLN A 269 -0.20 -46.26 12.46
C GLN A 269 -0.72 -47.58 11.89
N GLY A 270 -0.02 -48.09 10.87
CA GLY A 270 -0.58 -49.14 10.01
C GLY A 270 -1.78 -48.59 9.25
N ALA A 271 -2.98 -49.11 9.57
CA ALA A 271 -4.26 -48.66 9.02
C ALA A 271 -5.10 -47.83 10.02
N GLU A 272 -4.61 -47.59 11.24
CA GLU A 272 -5.39 -46.92 12.31
C GLU A 272 -5.10 -45.42 12.35
N GLU A 273 -6.15 -44.58 12.44
CA GLU A 273 -6.02 -43.15 12.73
C GLU A 273 -5.79 -42.93 14.24
N ILE A 274 -4.56 -42.52 14.60
CA ILE A 274 -4.06 -42.50 15.99
C ILE A 274 -3.91 -41.09 16.59
N GLY A 275 -3.64 -40.08 15.77
CA GLY A 275 -3.28 -38.74 16.23
C GLY A 275 -4.30 -37.71 15.76
N VAL A 276 -4.99 -37.10 16.71
CA VAL A 276 -6.01 -36.09 16.44
C VAL A 276 -5.37 -34.71 16.28
N PHE A 277 -5.74 -34.05 15.20
CA PHE A 277 -5.42 -32.65 14.92
C PHE A 277 -6.56 -31.74 15.36
N LYS A 278 -6.24 -30.50 15.71
CA LYS A 278 -7.25 -29.44 15.90
C LYS A 278 -8.08 -29.27 14.62
N ASN A 279 -9.34 -28.85 14.78
CA ASN A 279 -10.30 -28.74 13.68
C ASN A 279 -10.48 -30.04 12.86
N ASN A 280 -10.37 -31.21 13.51
CA ASN A 280 -10.39 -32.54 12.86
C ASN A 280 -9.40 -32.67 11.68
N GLY A 281 -8.26 -31.97 11.77
CA GLY A 281 -7.22 -31.97 10.74
C GLY A 281 -7.44 -31.01 9.57
N TYR A 282 -8.62 -30.39 9.45
CA TYR A 282 -8.92 -29.46 8.37
C TYR A 282 -8.15 -28.14 8.53
N THR A 283 -7.49 -27.73 7.45
CA THR A 283 -6.92 -26.39 7.29
C THR A 283 -8.01 -25.33 7.11
N GLU A 284 -7.62 -24.07 7.09
CA GLU A 284 -8.38 -23.03 6.41
C GLU A 284 -8.60 -23.37 4.92
N ILE A 285 -9.60 -22.76 4.30
CA ILE A 285 -9.88 -22.91 2.87
C ILE A 285 -9.20 -21.75 2.11
N PHE A 286 -8.37 -22.09 1.14
CA PHE A 286 -7.78 -21.12 0.21
C PHE A 286 -8.56 -21.13 -1.11
N ALA A 287 -8.78 -19.95 -1.69
CA ALA A 287 -9.35 -19.79 -3.03
C ALA A 287 -8.29 -19.41 -4.07
N PHE A 288 -8.56 -19.68 -5.34
CA PHE A 288 -7.86 -19.07 -6.47
C PHE A 288 -8.81 -18.86 -7.65
N THR A 289 -8.51 -17.90 -8.51
CA THR A 289 -9.18 -17.71 -9.81
C THR A 289 -8.32 -18.34 -10.89
N TYR A 290 -8.91 -19.16 -11.77
CA TYR A 290 -8.22 -19.68 -12.94
C TYR A 290 -8.52 -18.75 -14.12
N GLU A 291 -7.54 -17.96 -14.55
CA GLU A 291 -7.72 -16.88 -15.51
C GLU A 291 -7.42 -17.31 -16.95
N VAL A 292 -8.12 -16.73 -17.91
CA VAL A 292 -7.94 -16.99 -19.35
C VAL A 292 -6.52 -16.62 -19.78
N PHE A 293 -5.84 -17.51 -20.51
CA PHE A 293 -4.52 -17.19 -21.07
C PHE A 293 -4.67 -16.11 -22.14
N CYS A 294 -3.93 -15.01 -22.00
CA CYS A 294 -4.06 -13.84 -22.86
C CYS A 294 -2.67 -13.27 -23.18
N THR A 295 -2.47 -12.81 -24.41
CA THR A 295 -1.18 -12.34 -24.94
C THR A 295 -1.33 -10.99 -25.61
N SER A 296 -0.39 -10.07 -25.35
CA SER A 296 -0.31 -8.78 -26.05
C SER A 296 -0.27 -8.95 -27.58
N PRO A 297 -0.74 -7.99 -28.38
CA PRO A 297 -0.71 -8.08 -29.83
C PRO A 297 0.70 -8.28 -30.39
N LEU A 298 0.78 -8.98 -31.51
CA LEU A 298 2.00 -9.24 -32.27
C LEU A 298 2.05 -8.34 -33.51
N ALA A 299 3.19 -8.36 -34.21
CA ALA A 299 3.42 -7.61 -35.46
C ALA A 299 3.09 -6.10 -35.38
N ILE A 300 3.18 -5.51 -34.18
CA ILE A 300 2.92 -4.08 -33.94
C ILE A 300 3.89 -3.24 -34.77
N LYS A 301 3.33 -2.33 -35.59
CA LYS A 301 4.07 -1.45 -36.50
C LYS A 301 3.35 -0.11 -36.69
N THR A 302 4.12 0.96 -36.84
CA THR A 302 3.62 2.26 -37.29
C THR A 302 3.77 2.38 -38.80
N GLU A 303 2.73 2.86 -39.48
CA GLU A 303 2.67 3.13 -40.92
C GLU A 303 2.02 4.51 -41.16
N SER A 304 2.10 5.03 -42.39
CA SER A 304 1.43 6.29 -42.79
C SER A 304 1.62 7.45 -41.79
N ILE A 305 2.86 7.66 -41.36
CA ILE A 305 3.22 8.76 -40.44
C ILE A 305 3.16 10.08 -41.23
N GLY A 306 2.27 10.98 -40.80
CA GLY A 306 2.13 12.33 -41.34
C GLY A 306 2.78 13.39 -40.45
N GLN A 307 2.38 14.64 -40.63
CA GLN A 307 2.82 15.76 -39.79
C GLN A 307 2.09 15.81 -38.44
N ASP A 308 0.84 15.37 -38.40
CA ASP A 308 -0.08 15.48 -37.26
C ASP A 308 -0.84 14.18 -36.96
N GLN A 309 -0.47 13.09 -37.64
CA GLN A 309 -1.10 11.77 -37.49
C GLN A 309 -0.12 10.62 -37.71
N ALA A 310 -0.45 9.43 -37.22
CA ALA A 310 0.24 8.19 -37.54
C ALA A 310 -0.71 6.99 -37.41
N LYS A 311 -0.63 6.03 -38.35
CA LYS A 311 -1.39 4.79 -38.26
C LYS A 311 -0.58 3.73 -37.53
N ILE A 312 -1.20 3.04 -36.57
CA ILE A 312 -0.61 1.90 -35.86
C ILE A 312 -1.43 0.67 -36.25
N ASN A 313 -0.77 -0.40 -36.66
CA ASN A 313 -1.39 -1.69 -36.97
C ASN A 313 -0.72 -2.79 -36.14
N TRP A 314 -1.44 -3.88 -35.89
CA TRP A 314 -0.96 -5.07 -35.19
C TRP A 314 -1.67 -6.32 -35.74
N SER A 315 -1.44 -7.45 -35.10
CA SER A 315 -2.25 -8.66 -35.23
C SER A 315 -2.47 -9.25 -33.83
N GLY A 316 -3.70 -9.64 -33.53
CA GLY A 316 -4.08 -10.29 -32.28
C GLY A 316 -4.59 -11.72 -32.50
N ASN A 317 -5.29 -12.23 -31.49
CA ASN A 317 -5.95 -13.52 -31.54
C ASN A 317 -7.45 -13.33 -31.81
N VAL A 318 -8.10 -14.35 -32.39
CA VAL A 318 -9.55 -14.35 -32.67
C VAL A 318 -10.42 -14.29 -31.40
N ASP A 319 -9.84 -14.65 -30.24
CA ASP A 319 -10.49 -14.62 -28.93
C ASP A 319 -10.43 -13.23 -28.25
N ASN A 320 -9.82 -12.22 -28.89
CA ASN A 320 -9.75 -10.85 -28.36
C ASN A 320 -11.05 -10.08 -28.63
N PHE A 321 -11.62 -9.45 -27.61
CA PHE A 321 -12.81 -8.59 -27.73
C PHE A 321 -12.51 -7.22 -28.34
N ASP A 322 -11.47 -6.55 -27.84
CA ASP A 322 -11.06 -5.21 -28.25
C ASP A 322 -9.57 -4.92 -27.97
N TYR A 323 -9.10 -3.78 -28.45
CA TYR A 323 -7.71 -3.33 -28.33
C TYR A 323 -7.63 -1.90 -27.79
N GLN A 324 -6.66 -1.64 -26.92
CA GLN A 324 -6.35 -0.31 -26.40
C GLN A 324 -4.96 0.12 -26.84
N VAL A 325 -4.84 1.31 -27.42
CA VAL A 325 -3.56 1.98 -27.65
C VAL A 325 -3.39 3.08 -26.60
N ASN A 326 -2.34 2.99 -25.79
CA ASN A 326 -1.90 4.11 -24.95
C ASN A 326 -0.76 4.83 -25.68
N TYR A 327 -0.77 6.16 -25.76
CA TYR A 327 0.30 6.95 -26.39
C TYR A 327 0.57 8.27 -25.64
N ARG A 328 1.79 8.80 -25.76
CA ARG A 328 2.17 10.14 -25.27
C ARG A 328 3.47 10.65 -25.92
N GLU A 329 3.73 11.94 -25.78
CA GLU A 329 4.98 12.58 -26.20
C GLU A 329 6.16 12.10 -25.34
N LYS A 330 7.20 11.55 -25.96
CA LYS A 330 8.35 10.96 -25.27
C LYS A 330 9.12 12.01 -24.46
N ASN A 331 9.59 11.63 -23.28
CA ASN A 331 10.29 12.50 -22.30
C ASN A 331 9.48 13.72 -21.76
N SER A 332 8.25 13.96 -22.20
CA SER A 332 7.46 15.15 -21.80
C SER A 332 6.97 15.15 -20.35
N GLY A 333 6.99 13.99 -19.68
CA GLY A 333 6.36 13.79 -18.37
C GLY A 333 4.82 13.67 -18.39
N SER A 334 4.21 13.71 -19.58
CA SER A 334 2.75 13.66 -19.76
C SER A 334 2.11 12.36 -19.28
N GLU A 335 0.82 12.43 -18.98
CA GLU A 335 -0.05 11.26 -18.86
C GLU A 335 -0.19 10.54 -20.20
N TRP A 336 -0.69 9.29 -20.15
CA TRP A 336 -0.94 8.48 -21.34
C TRP A 336 -2.35 8.74 -21.87
N TYR A 337 -2.45 9.29 -23.09
CA TYR A 337 -3.70 9.29 -23.85
C TYR A 337 -4.08 7.85 -24.19
N LYS A 338 -5.38 7.56 -24.23
CA LYS A 338 -5.90 6.20 -24.49
C LYS A 338 -6.94 6.25 -25.60
N ALA A 339 -6.81 5.36 -26.57
CA ALA A 339 -7.81 5.11 -27.59
C ALA A 339 -8.13 3.61 -27.64
N VAL A 340 -9.39 3.27 -27.88
CA VAL A 340 -9.88 1.88 -27.93
C VAL A 340 -10.50 1.60 -29.28
N THR A 341 -10.26 0.42 -29.85
CA THR A 341 -10.76 -0.01 -31.16
C THR A 341 -11.01 -1.52 -31.17
N PRO A 342 -12.08 -2.01 -31.83
CA PRO A 342 -12.26 -3.44 -32.10
C PRO A 342 -11.45 -3.91 -33.33
N ARG A 343 -10.83 -2.99 -34.09
CA ARG A 343 -10.04 -3.30 -35.29
C ARG A 343 -8.57 -3.51 -34.92
N GLU A 344 -7.84 -4.31 -35.70
CA GLU A 344 -6.40 -4.53 -35.51
C GLU A 344 -5.50 -3.34 -35.93
N ASN A 345 -6.08 -2.14 -36.02
CA ASN A 345 -5.39 -0.90 -36.34
C ASN A 345 -6.16 0.33 -35.83
N ILE A 346 -5.43 1.42 -35.64
CA ILE A 346 -5.97 2.75 -35.32
C ILE A 346 -5.11 3.83 -35.97
N THR A 347 -5.72 4.96 -36.33
CA THR A 347 -4.99 6.19 -36.69
C THR A 347 -5.04 7.14 -35.50
N LEU A 348 -3.87 7.51 -34.98
CA LEU A 348 -3.74 8.58 -33.99
C LEU A 348 -3.63 9.91 -34.74
N SER A 349 -4.38 10.92 -34.31
CA SER A 349 -4.43 12.26 -34.92
C SER A 349 -4.19 13.37 -33.87
N ASN A 350 -4.13 14.63 -34.32
CA ASN A 350 -3.84 15.80 -33.49
C ASN A 350 -2.48 15.71 -32.76
N LEU A 351 -1.50 15.09 -33.42
CA LEU A 351 -0.13 15.00 -32.96
C LEU A 351 0.63 16.28 -33.32
N LYS A 352 1.63 16.64 -32.52
CA LYS A 352 2.55 17.75 -32.85
C LYS A 352 3.49 17.33 -33.98
N PRO A 353 3.80 18.20 -34.96
CA PRO A 353 4.82 17.92 -35.97
C PRO A 353 6.23 17.84 -35.37
N ASN A 354 7.14 17.16 -36.09
CA ASN A 354 8.53 16.91 -35.68
C ASN A 354 8.71 16.38 -34.24
N THR A 355 7.73 15.66 -33.69
CA THR A 355 7.67 15.23 -32.29
C THR A 355 7.69 13.71 -32.19
N THR A 356 8.47 13.17 -31.24
CA THR A 356 8.56 11.73 -30.97
C THR A 356 7.53 11.31 -29.94
N TYR A 357 6.72 10.33 -30.28
CA TYR A 357 5.72 9.71 -29.42
C TYR A 357 6.14 8.29 -29.03
N GLU A 358 5.87 7.92 -27.79
CA GLU A 358 5.97 6.55 -27.28
C GLU A 358 4.55 5.98 -27.10
N TYR A 359 4.35 4.71 -27.47
CA TYR A 359 3.05 4.03 -27.44
C TYR A 359 3.13 2.56 -27.01
N THR A 360 2.00 2.02 -26.56
CA THR A 360 1.79 0.59 -26.27
C THR A 360 0.46 0.15 -26.84
N VAL A 361 0.35 -1.11 -27.28
CA VAL A 361 -0.90 -1.72 -27.76
C VAL A 361 -1.24 -2.89 -26.85
N GLY A 362 -2.48 -2.95 -26.37
CA GLY A 362 -2.96 -4.02 -25.50
C GLY A 362 -4.20 -4.70 -26.03
N SER A 363 -4.24 -6.02 -25.90
CA SER A 363 -5.35 -6.92 -26.26
C SER A 363 -6.21 -7.25 -25.06
N SER A 364 -7.50 -7.45 -25.30
CA SER A 364 -8.53 -7.68 -24.28
C SER A 364 -9.15 -9.07 -24.46
N CYS A 365 -8.78 -10.03 -23.61
CA CYS A 365 -9.40 -11.36 -23.56
C CYS A 365 -10.52 -11.46 -22.50
N ASP A 366 -10.80 -10.35 -21.82
CA ASP A 366 -11.85 -10.11 -20.83
C ASP A 366 -12.21 -8.63 -20.99
N VAL A 367 -13.45 -8.29 -21.34
CA VAL A 367 -13.84 -6.92 -21.73
C VAL A 367 -13.32 -5.85 -20.75
N GLY A 368 -12.45 -4.97 -21.23
CA GLY A 368 -11.84 -3.89 -20.45
C GLY A 368 -10.54 -4.23 -19.71
N LYS A 369 -10.03 -5.47 -19.79
CA LYS A 369 -8.74 -5.89 -19.22
C LYS A 369 -7.68 -6.06 -20.32
N TYR A 370 -6.84 -5.05 -20.51
CA TYR A 370 -5.86 -5.02 -21.59
C TYR A 370 -4.46 -5.49 -21.17
N ILE A 371 -3.89 -6.48 -21.86
CA ILE A 371 -2.49 -6.89 -21.72
C ILE A 371 -1.64 -6.16 -22.76
N HIS A 372 -0.92 -5.13 -22.31
CA HIS A 372 -0.13 -4.23 -23.14
C HIS A 372 1.23 -4.79 -23.56
N SER A 373 1.65 -4.40 -24.76
CA SER A 373 2.96 -4.70 -25.34
C SER A 373 4.13 -3.99 -24.63
N SER A 374 5.35 -4.29 -25.07
CA SER A 374 6.49 -3.37 -24.90
C SER A 374 6.18 -1.98 -25.49
N ILE A 375 6.90 -0.96 -25.04
CA ILE A 375 6.82 0.39 -25.61
C ILE A 375 7.42 0.38 -27.04
N TYR A 376 6.69 0.99 -27.96
CA TYR A 376 7.12 1.31 -29.33
C TYR A 376 7.20 2.83 -29.50
N GLU A 377 7.88 3.30 -30.54
CA GLU A 377 8.10 4.72 -30.79
C GLU A 377 7.88 5.08 -32.27
N PHE A 378 7.48 6.32 -32.52
CA PHE A 378 7.52 6.93 -33.85
C PHE A 378 7.72 8.46 -33.75
N THR A 379 8.17 9.08 -34.83
CA THR A 379 8.36 10.54 -34.92
C THR A 379 7.57 11.08 -36.10
N THR A 380 6.65 12.01 -35.85
CA THR A 380 5.86 12.71 -36.88
C THR A 380 6.75 13.53 -37.81
N ILE A 381 6.34 13.72 -39.06
CA ILE A 381 7.04 14.56 -40.04
C ILE A 381 7.02 16.04 -39.58
N ALA A 382 8.03 16.82 -39.98
CA ALA A 382 8.04 18.27 -39.78
C ALA A 382 7.01 18.98 -40.68
N ARG A 383 6.46 20.10 -40.19
CA ARG A 383 5.52 20.94 -40.93
C ARG A 383 6.18 22.25 -41.32
N ASP A 384 6.32 22.47 -42.62
CA ASP A 384 6.73 23.77 -43.17
C ASP A 384 5.59 24.81 -42.98
N GLU A 385 5.93 26.08 -42.79
CA GLU A 385 4.92 27.14 -42.60
C GLU A 385 4.22 27.45 -43.94
N ILE A 386 2.91 27.16 -44.01
CA ILE A 386 2.04 27.47 -45.15
C ILE A 386 1.19 28.71 -44.84
N VAL A 387 1.11 29.61 -45.81
CA VAL A 387 0.32 30.85 -45.76
C VAL A 387 -1.18 30.54 -45.91
N PHE A 388 -2.02 31.08 -45.04
CA PHE A 388 -3.48 30.96 -45.15
C PHE A 388 -4.02 31.66 -46.42
N GLN A 389 -4.89 30.97 -47.16
CA GLN A 389 -5.89 31.59 -48.02
C GLN A 389 -7.30 31.15 -47.57
N GLY A 390 -8.33 31.91 -47.98
CA GLY A 390 -9.64 31.93 -47.33
C GLY A 390 -10.53 30.69 -47.54
N CYS A 391 -11.54 30.56 -46.69
CA CYS A 391 -12.59 29.54 -46.83
C CYS A 391 -13.51 29.83 -48.02
N GLY A 392 -13.89 28.77 -48.75
CA GLY A 392 -14.68 28.84 -49.99
C GLY A 392 -14.25 27.82 -51.05
N ILE A 393 -13.67 26.70 -50.61
CA ILE A 393 -12.90 25.79 -51.46
C ILE A 393 -13.79 24.67 -51.99
N LYS A 394 -14.02 24.63 -53.31
CA LYS A 394 -14.34 23.37 -54.00
C LYS A 394 -13.02 22.58 -54.17
N PRO A 395 -12.99 21.26 -53.88
CA PRO A 395 -11.76 20.48 -53.96
C PRO A 395 -11.18 20.46 -55.38
N ASP A 396 -9.85 20.56 -55.53
CA ASP A 396 -9.19 20.37 -56.83
C ASP A 396 -9.40 18.90 -57.27
N PRO A 397 -9.93 18.64 -58.48
CA PRO A 397 -10.11 17.29 -59.01
C PRO A 397 -8.85 16.39 -59.04
N LYS A 398 -7.65 16.94 -58.83
CA LYS A 398 -6.38 16.19 -58.85
C LYS A 398 -6.05 15.44 -57.56
N ASP A 399 -6.56 15.85 -56.40
CA ASP A 399 -6.21 15.26 -55.10
C ASP A 399 -7.09 14.05 -54.69
N LEU A 400 -8.00 13.64 -55.59
CA LEU A 400 -9.02 12.61 -55.39
C LEU A 400 -8.83 11.41 -56.32
N THR A 401 -7.66 10.76 -56.20
CA THR A 401 -7.34 9.51 -56.93
C THR A 401 -8.14 8.30 -56.43
N ASN A 402 -8.63 8.31 -55.19
CA ASN A 402 -9.50 7.29 -54.64
C ASN A 402 -10.97 7.77 -54.61
N GLN A 403 -11.86 7.05 -55.29
CA GLN A 403 -13.30 7.29 -55.34
C GLN A 403 -14.12 6.14 -54.71
N THR A 404 -13.47 5.24 -53.98
CA THR A 404 -14.14 4.12 -53.30
C THR A 404 -14.96 4.65 -52.13
N PRO A 405 -16.30 4.46 -52.09
CA PRO A 405 -17.14 5.04 -51.04
C PRO A 405 -16.87 4.42 -49.67
N LEU A 406 -16.88 5.25 -48.61
CA LEU A 406 -16.75 4.82 -47.23
C LEU A 406 -18.02 4.05 -46.76
N PRO A 407 -17.94 2.80 -46.28
CA PRO A 407 -19.13 2.04 -45.89
C PRO A 407 -19.91 2.65 -44.72
N GLU A 408 -19.23 3.08 -43.66
CA GLU A 408 -19.81 3.61 -42.41
C GLU A 408 -18.87 4.68 -41.81
N LEU A 409 -19.45 5.64 -41.08
CA LEU A 409 -18.75 6.78 -40.43
C LEU A 409 -19.16 6.87 -38.96
N PHE A 410 -18.20 6.97 -38.05
CA PHE A 410 -18.40 6.88 -36.60
C PHE A 410 -18.05 8.19 -35.86
N PRO A 411 -18.58 8.41 -34.64
CA PRO A 411 -18.13 9.50 -33.77
C PRO A 411 -16.63 9.41 -33.48
N ASN A 412 -15.96 10.56 -33.50
CA ASN A 412 -14.51 10.78 -33.42
C ASN A 412 -13.69 10.41 -34.68
N ASP A 413 -14.32 9.93 -35.76
CA ASP A 413 -13.65 9.92 -37.07
C ASP A 413 -13.32 11.36 -37.49
N VAL A 414 -12.20 11.55 -38.21
CA VAL A 414 -11.76 12.85 -38.71
C VAL A 414 -11.90 12.86 -40.23
N ILE A 415 -12.77 13.72 -40.74
CA ILE A 415 -13.02 13.88 -42.18
C ILE A 415 -12.33 15.14 -42.70
N SER A 416 -11.76 15.09 -43.92
CA SER A 416 -11.01 16.21 -44.50
C SER A 416 -11.78 16.88 -45.64
N ALA A 417 -12.01 18.18 -45.51
CA ALA A 417 -12.60 19.03 -46.54
C ALA A 417 -11.55 20.06 -47.00
N GLY A 418 -10.80 19.71 -48.05
CA GLY A 418 -9.53 20.37 -48.32
C GLY A 418 -8.57 20.23 -47.13
N ASP A 419 -7.90 21.32 -46.78
CA ASP A 419 -6.95 21.41 -45.67
C ASP A 419 -7.58 21.44 -44.26
N PHE A 420 -8.91 21.39 -44.15
CA PHE A 420 -9.62 21.49 -42.86
C PHE A 420 -10.03 20.11 -42.33
N PRO A 421 -9.41 19.63 -41.22
CA PRO A 421 -9.84 18.43 -40.52
C PRO A 421 -11.04 18.73 -39.62
N ILE A 422 -12.14 18.00 -39.82
CA ILE A 422 -13.39 18.11 -39.06
C ILE A 422 -13.53 16.85 -38.21
N VAL A 423 -13.63 17.01 -36.89
CA VAL A 423 -13.89 15.89 -35.97
C VAL A 423 -15.39 15.63 -35.92
N VAL A 424 -15.82 14.42 -36.29
CA VAL A 424 -17.24 14.02 -36.29
C VAL A 424 -17.73 13.81 -34.86
N LEU A 425 -18.79 14.52 -34.46
CA LEU A 425 -19.46 14.33 -33.17
C LEU A 425 -20.59 13.30 -33.27
N LYS A 426 -21.32 13.30 -34.40
CA LYS A 426 -22.35 12.32 -34.76
C LYS A 426 -22.54 12.31 -36.27
N ALA A 427 -22.85 11.15 -36.83
CA ALA A 427 -23.19 10.99 -38.23
C ALA A 427 -24.31 9.94 -38.42
N THR A 428 -25.00 10.04 -39.55
CA THR A 428 -26.03 9.11 -40.04
C THR A 428 -25.87 8.97 -41.55
N GLY A 429 -25.88 7.75 -42.07
CA GLY A 429 -25.64 7.47 -43.49
C GLY A 429 -24.91 6.14 -43.70
N SER A 430 -24.63 5.79 -44.94
CA SER A 430 -23.85 4.59 -45.31
C SER A 430 -23.40 4.64 -46.77
N ASN A 431 -22.43 3.79 -47.14
CA ASN A 431 -21.96 3.58 -48.52
C ASN A 431 -21.63 4.88 -49.28
N GLY A 432 -20.86 5.75 -48.62
CA GLY A 432 -20.35 6.99 -49.16
C GLY A 432 -21.11 8.23 -48.68
N ASN A 433 -22.43 8.18 -48.53
CA ASN A 433 -23.24 9.36 -48.23
C ASN A 433 -23.59 9.48 -46.74
N PHE A 434 -23.26 10.62 -46.13
CA PHE A 434 -23.42 10.88 -44.70
C PHE A 434 -23.93 12.31 -44.39
N SER A 435 -24.73 12.43 -43.34
CA SER A 435 -25.16 13.70 -42.73
C SER A 435 -24.81 13.70 -41.24
N GLY A 436 -24.49 14.84 -40.64
CA GLY A 436 -24.02 14.89 -39.26
C GLY A 436 -23.57 16.26 -38.74
N GLU A 437 -23.00 16.21 -37.53
CA GLU A 437 -22.40 17.37 -36.86
C GLU A 437 -20.96 17.06 -36.45
N GLY A 438 -20.10 18.07 -36.51
CA GLY A 438 -18.70 18.01 -36.11
C GLY A 438 -18.16 19.35 -35.65
N TYR A 439 -16.84 19.46 -35.47
CA TYR A 439 -16.19 20.74 -35.20
C TYR A 439 -14.80 20.85 -35.85
N VAL A 440 -14.39 22.09 -36.08
CA VAL A 440 -13.04 22.49 -36.53
C VAL A 440 -12.39 23.34 -35.43
N THR A 441 -11.07 23.18 -35.25
CA THR A 441 -10.28 23.96 -34.28
C THR A 441 -9.33 24.86 -35.06
N LEU A 442 -9.35 26.18 -34.82
CA LEU A 442 -8.53 27.13 -35.59
C LEU A 442 -7.05 27.09 -35.17
N PRO A 443 -6.09 26.72 -36.06
CA PRO A 443 -4.68 26.55 -35.68
C PRO A 443 -3.98 27.82 -35.16
N PHE A 444 -4.46 29.01 -35.54
CA PHE A 444 -3.84 30.28 -35.15
C PHE A 444 -3.86 30.52 -33.62
N LEU A 445 -4.90 30.03 -32.92
CA LEU A 445 -5.05 30.22 -31.47
C LEU A 445 -4.05 29.37 -30.66
N GLU A 446 -3.46 28.32 -31.23
CA GLU A 446 -2.39 27.54 -30.57
C GLU A 446 -1.13 28.39 -30.28
N LYS A 447 -0.77 29.35 -31.16
CA LYS A 447 0.35 30.27 -30.88
C LYS A 447 0.08 31.16 -29.66
N PHE A 448 -1.18 31.37 -29.28
CA PHE A 448 -1.62 32.11 -28.09
C PHE A 448 -1.93 31.21 -26.89
N ARG A 449 -1.84 29.89 -26.99
CA ARG A 449 -2.22 28.94 -25.93
C ARG A 449 -1.57 29.26 -24.58
N LYS A 450 -0.27 29.60 -24.56
CA LYS A 450 0.45 30.04 -23.34
C LYS A 450 -0.07 31.36 -22.73
N LEU A 451 -0.62 32.27 -23.54
CA LEU A 451 -1.24 33.52 -23.07
C LEU A 451 -2.66 33.25 -22.57
N ILE A 452 -3.39 32.32 -23.18
CA ILE A 452 -4.71 31.85 -22.72
C ILE A 452 -4.56 31.10 -21.38
N ASP A 453 -3.63 30.15 -21.29
CA ASP A 453 -3.27 29.43 -20.06
C ASP A 453 -2.85 30.39 -18.94
N ALA A 454 -2.11 31.47 -19.27
CA ALA A 454 -1.70 32.49 -18.31
C ALA A 454 -2.85 33.42 -17.88
N ALA A 455 -3.71 33.84 -18.82
CA ALA A 455 -4.90 34.63 -18.50
C ALA A 455 -5.90 33.81 -17.67
N GLU A 456 -6.02 32.51 -17.94
CA GLU A 456 -6.87 31.62 -17.16
C GLU A 456 -6.29 31.31 -15.77
N ALA A 457 -4.96 31.17 -15.64
CA ALA A 457 -4.28 31.08 -14.34
C ALA A 457 -4.38 32.37 -13.49
N LEU A 458 -4.62 33.52 -14.14
CA LEU A 458 -4.89 34.82 -13.49
C LEU A 458 -6.39 35.13 -13.35
N SER A 459 -7.26 34.29 -13.92
CA SER A 459 -8.72 34.48 -13.93
C SER A 459 -9.30 34.34 -12.52
N PRO A 460 -10.15 35.28 -12.04
CA PRO A 460 -10.81 35.15 -10.76
C PRO A 460 -11.63 33.86 -10.72
N LYS A 461 -11.35 32.98 -9.75
CA LYS A 461 -12.10 31.74 -9.58
C LYS A 461 -13.43 31.98 -8.88
N ASP A 462 -14.44 31.21 -9.27
CA ASP A 462 -15.76 31.23 -8.66
C ASP A 462 -15.78 30.50 -7.30
N GLY A 463 -16.98 30.38 -6.70
CA GLY A 463 -17.18 29.73 -5.40
C GLY A 463 -16.96 28.21 -5.39
N GLU A 464 -16.82 27.58 -6.56
CA GLU A 464 -16.65 26.14 -6.74
C GLU A 464 -15.24 25.78 -7.24
N GLY A 465 -14.45 26.79 -7.64
CA GLY A 465 -13.04 26.69 -8.01
C GLY A 465 -12.77 26.78 -9.51
N ASN A 466 -13.81 26.99 -10.33
CA ASN A 466 -13.69 27.10 -11.78
C ASN A 466 -13.24 28.50 -12.17
N SER A 467 -12.60 28.61 -13.33
CA SER A 467 -12.20 29.89 -13.92
C SER A 467 -13.46 30.65 -14.36
N LYS A 468 -13.72 31.85 -13.83
CA LYS A 468 -14.95 32.60 -14.15
C LYS A 468 -15.03 33.04 -15.62
N TRP A 469 -13.90 32.99 -16.33
CA TRP A 469 -13.79 33.11 -17.78
C TRP A 469 -13.21 31.78 -18.30
N ASN A 470 -14.05 30.95 -18.93
CA ASN A 470 -13.65 29.66 -19.51
C ASN A 470 -13.36 29.85 -21.01
N LEU A 471 -12.16 30.31 -21.35
CA LEU A 471 -11.83 30.70 -22.72
C LEU A 471 -11.54 29.50 -23.64
N SER A 472 -11.23 28.33 -23.05
CA SER A 472 -10.93 27.09 -23.77
C SER A 472 -12.07 26.62 -24.68
N GLU A 473 -13.31 26.67 -24.19
CA GLU A 473 -14.47 26.11 -24.90
C GLU A 473 -14.87 26.92 -26.14
N ASN A 474 -14.58 28.22 -26.14
CA ASN A 474 -14.94 29.16 -27.22
C ASN A 474 -14.00 29.08 -28.45
N THR A 475 -13.10 28.09 -28.52
CA THR A 475 -12.07 27.97 -29.58
C THR A 475 -12.45 27.06 -30.76
N ARG A 476 -13.66 26.46 -30.72
CA ARG A 476 -14.12 25.45 -31.69
C ARG A 476 -15.27 25.99 -32.53
N ILE A 477 -15.14 25.93 -33.85
CA ILE A 477 -16.22 26.27 -34.78
C ILE A 477 -17.10 25.03 -34.96
N LYS A 478 -18.40 25.16 -34.70
CA LYS A 478 -19.38 24.09 -34.96
C LYS A 478 -19.62 23.96 -36.46
N ILE A 479 -19.53 22.73 -36.96
CA ILE A 479 -19.73 22.36 -38.36
C ILE A 479 -20.94 21.43 -38.49
N THR A 480 -21.74 21.65 -39.52
CA THR A 480 -22.86 20.81 -39.92
C THR A 480 -22.68 20.39 -41.38
N PHE A 481 -22.84 19.11 -41.68
CA PHE A 481 -22.73 18.56 -43.03
C PHE A 481 -23.95 17.71 -43.35
N ASP A 482 -24.47 17.82 -44.57
CA ASP A 482 -25.66 17.08 -45.01
C ASP A 482 -25.41 16.43 -46.37
N ASN A 483 -25.70 15.13 -46.46
CA ASN A 483 -25.59 14.31 -47.66
C ASN A 483 -24.22 14.42 -48.37
N ILE A 484 -23.13 14.51 -47.60
CA ILE A 484 -21.77 14.56 -48.13
C ILE A 484 -21.28 13.17 -48.54
N GLY A 485 -20.56 13.10 -49.67
CA GLY A 485 -19.86 11.92 -50.12
C GLY A 485 -18.46 11.84 -49.53
N LEU A 486 -18.11 10.70 -48.92
CA LEU A 486 -16.78 10.40 -48.38
C LEU A 486 -16.19 9.14 -49.03
N ASN A 487 -14.89 9.18 -49.32
CA ASN A 487 -14.14 7.99 -49.73
C ASN A 487 -13.55 7.23 -48.52
N THR A 488 -13.00 6.03 -48.74
CA THR A 488 -12.35 5.22 -47.69
C THR A 488 -11.15 5.88 -47.00
N ASP A 489 -10.65 7.00 -47.54
CA ASP A 489 -9.56 7.79 -46.97
C ASP A 489 -10.11 9.00 -46.16
N PHE A 490 -11.42 9.01 -45.88
CA PHE A 490 -12.16 10.05 -45.14
C PHE A 490 -12.08 11.45 -45.77
N LYS A 491 -11.77 11.54 -47.06
CA LYS A 491 -11.80 12.79 -47.84
C LYS A 491 -13.17 13.04 -48.44
N LEU A 492 -13.57 14.32 -48.48
CA LEU A 492 -14.76 14.80 -49.16
C LEU A 492 -14.66 14.60 -50.69
N ILE A 493 -15.52 13.77 -51.26
CA ILE A 493 -15.65 13.53 -52.71
C ILE A 493 -16.89 14.18 -53.34
N SER A 494 -17.91 14.52 -52.55
CA SER A 494 -19.07 15.31 -53.01
C SER A 494 -19.84 15.92 -51.84
N GLY A 495 -20.78 16.82 -52.13
CA GLY A 495 -21.56 17.57 -51.13
C GLY A 495 -20.85 18.82 -50.61
N GLU A 496 -21.47 19.50 -49.65
CA GLU A 496 -21.00 20.77 -49.08
C GLU A 496 -21.06 20.72 -47.54
N ILE A 497 -20.19 21.49 -46.89
CA ILE A 497 -20.04 21.52 -45.44
C ILE A 497 -20.21 22.95 -44.96
N VAL A 498 -21.13 23.16 -44.01
CA VAL A 498 -21.60 24.48 -43.59
C VAL A 498 -21.16 24.77 -42.16
N ALA A 499 -20.61 25.96 -41.91
CA ALA A 499 -20.33 26.45 -40.58
C ALA A 499 -21.63 26.99 -39.94
N GLY A 500 -21.92 26.59 -38.70
CA GLY A 500 -23.16 26.97 -38.01
C GLY A 500 -23.13 28.40 -37.49
N TYR A 501 -23.36 29.38 -38.37
CA TYR A 501 -23.43 30.81 -38.03
C TYR A 501 -24.89 31.28 -37.90
N ASP A 502 -25.27 31.73 -36.71
CA ASP A 502 -26.54 32.42 -36.41
C ASP A 502 -26.22 33.79 -35.79
N ALA A 503 -26.66 34.86 -36.44
CA ALA A 503 -26.40 36.23 -36.02
C ALA A 503 -27.34 36.73 -34.90
N GLY A 504 -28.42 36.01 -34.59
CA GLY A 504 -29.53 36.52 -33.77
C GLY A 504 -29.39 36.41 -32.25
N ASN A 505 -28.24 35.96 -31.70
CA ASN A 505 -28.18 35.46 -30.32
C ASN A 505 -26.85 35.75 -29.56
N TRP A 506 -26.15 36.83 -29.90
CA TRP A 506 -24.83 37.16 -29.30
C TRP A 506 -24.88 37.79 -27.90
N ASP A 507 -26.02 38.31 -27.43
CA ASP A 507 -26.21 39.01 -26.12
C ASP A 507 -25.89 38.17 -24.87
N LYS A 508 -25.40 36.93 -25.01
CA LYS A 508 -24.93 36.07 -23.92
C LYS A 508 -23.41 35.82 -23.92
N PHE A 509 -22.67 36.32 -24.92
CA PHE A 509 -21.22 36.17 -25.00
C PHE A 509 -20.52 37.49 -25.34
N LEU A 510 -19.96 38.10 -24.28
CA LEU A 510 -18.96 39.20 -24.28
C LEU A 510 -19.47 40.63 -24.53
N ASP A 511 -19.73 41.34 -23.42
CA ASP A 511 -19.67 42.81 -23.32
C ASP A 511 -18.19 43.25 -23.29
N VAL A 512 -17.67 43.67 -24.45
CA VAL A 512 -16.24 44.03 -24.64
C VAL A 512 -15.97 45.51 -24.35
N ASP A 513 -16.96 46.39 -24.55
CA ASP A 513 -16.79 47.83 -24.40
C ASP A 513 -16.46 48.24 -22.96
N LYS A 514 -16.91 47.44 -21.98
CA LYS A 514 -16.52 47.64 -20.58
C LYS A 514 -15.08 47.24 -20.26
N LEU A 515 -14.49 46.30 -21.02
CA LEU A 515 -13.12 45.82 -20.78
C LEU A 515 -12.07 46.82 -21.31
N MET A 516 -12.38 47.56 -22.37
CA MET A 516 -11.45 48.51 -23.00
C MET A 516 -11.24 49.80 -22.20
N ASN A 517 -12.24 50.22 -21.40
CA ASN A 517 -12.18 51.47 -20.63
C ASN A 517 -11.40 51.34 -19.31
N ASP A 518 -11.44 50.18 -18.64
CA ASP A 518 -10.75 49.97 -17.35
C ASP A 518 -9.23 49.74 -17.49
N ILE A 519 -8.67 49.76 -18.71
CA ILE A 519 -7.27 49.43 -19.01
C ILE A 519 -6.44 50.65 -19.46
N SER A 520 -7.07 51.77 -19.87
CA SER A 520 -6.39 52.81 -20.66
C SER A 520 -5.68 53.95 -19.90
N GLU A 521 -5.60 53.93 -18.56
CA GLU A 521 -5.05 55.08 -17.79
C GLU A 521 -3.65 54.89 -17.15
N GLU A 522 -3.00 53.71 -17.19
CA GLU A 522 -1.73 53.51 -16.44
C GLU A 522 -0.50 52.98 -17.24
N TYR A 523 -0.63 52.50 -18.49
CA TYR A 523 0.49 51.84 -19.21
C TYR A 523 0.66 52.20 -20.71
N ASP A 524 0.54 53.49 -21.06
CA ASP A 524 0.72 54.00 -22.43
C ASP A 524 2.08 53.67 -23.12
N PRO A 525 3.27 53.77 -22.49
CA PRO A 525 4.56 53.67 -23.19
C PRO A 525 4.95 52.25 -23.64
N ILE A 526 4.12 51.23 -23.38
CA ILE A 526 4.38 49.85 -23.83
C ILE A 526 3.75 49.59 -25.20
N MET A 527 2.55 50.12 -25.48
CA MET A 527 1.81 49.81 -26.70
C MET A 527 2.47 50.37 -27.97
N GLU A 528 2.97 51.60 -27.91
CA GLU A 528 3.66 52.24 -29.05
C GLU A 528 4.91 51.46 -29.49
N SER A 529 5.56 50.75 -28.56
CA SER A 529 6.74 49.92 -28.84
C SER A 529 6.45 48.61 -29.60
N ILE A 530 5.18 48.16 -29.63
CA ILE A 530 4.77 46.89 -30.23
C ILE A 530 4.07 47.12 -31.59
N PHE A 531 3.28 48.18 -31.72
CA PHE A 531 2.41 48.41 -32.89
C PHE A 531 2.72 49.70 -33.68
N GLY A 532 3.62 50.56 -33.19
CA GLY A 532 3.95 51.83 -33.84
C GLY A 532 2.88 52.93 -33.62
N PRO A 533 3.08 54.11 -34.23
CA PRO A 533 2.13 55.22 -34.12
C PRO A 533 0.83 54.91 -34.88
N LYS A 534 -0.30 55.41 -34.36
CA LYS A 534 -1.61 55.26 -35.03
C LYS A 534 -1.63 56.02 -36.37
N PRO A 535 -2.29 55.48 -37.41
CA PRO A 535 -2.48 56.18 -38.69
C PRO A 535 -3.31 57.45 -38.50
N THR A 536 -3.10 58.42 -39.40
CA THR A 536 -3.80 59.71 -39.34
C THR A 536 -5.15 59.68 -40.06
N GLN A 537 -6.08 60.55 -39.67
CA GLN A 537 -7.45 60.57 -40.20
C GLN A 537 -7.52 60.67 -41.74
N GLU A 538 -6.57 61.37 -42.37
CA GLU A 538 -6.46 61.46 -43.84
C GLU A 538 -6.27 60.10 -44.55
N GLU A 539 -5.78 59.07 -43.84
CA GLU A 539 -5.65 57.70 -44.35
C GLU A 539 -6.94 56.88 -44.16
N VAL A 540 -7.80 57.26 -43.22
CA VAL A 540 -9.10 56.61 -42.93
C VAL A 540 -10.14 57.06 -43.96
N ASP A 541 -10.22 58.37 -44.20
CA ASP A 541 -11.19 59.00 -45.11
C ASP A 541 -11.01 58.58 -46.60
N ALA A 542 -9.91 57.88 -46.91
CA ALA A 542 -9.62 57.30 -48.23
C ALA A 542 -10.30 55.94 -48.48
N ALA A 543 -10.72 55.23 -47.42
CA ALA A 543 -11.25 53.86 -47.53
C ALA A 543 -12.78 53.77 -47.69
N GLU A 544 -13.55 54.80 -47.32
CA GLU A 544 -15.02 54.78 -47.34
C GLU A 544 -15.66 55.12 -48.70
N LYS A 545 -14.91 55.08 -49.82
CA LYS A 545 -15.38 55.56 -51.14
C LYS A 545 -15.36 54.52 -52.26
N GLU A 546 -16.00 53.38 -52.03
CA GLU A 546 -16.59 52.56 -53.10
C GLU A 546 -17.86 51.84 -52.57
N GLU A 547 -19.04 52.39 -52.92
CA GLU A 547 -20.39 51.93 -52.52
C GLU A 547 -20.71 50.55 -53.18
N ALA A 548 -21.30 49.55 -52.52
CA ALA A 548 -22.64 49.44 -51.92
C ALA A 548 -23.82 49.52 -52.94
N VAL A 549 -24.75 48.54 -52.92
CA VAL A 549 -26.18 48.61 -53.37
C VAL A 549 -26.90 47.25 -53.23
N GLU A 550 -28.22 47.27 -52.97
CA GLU A 550 -29.19 46.15 -52.78
C GLU A 550 -30.40 46.35 -53.77
N PRO A 551 -31.60 45.70 -53.71
CA PRO A 551 -32.07 44.41 -53.13
C PRO A 551 -33.00 43.57 -54.07
N ASN A 552 -33.58 42.46 -53.55
CA ASN A 552 -35.00 41.98 -53.68
C ASN A 552 -35.22 40.44 -53.87
N ASN A 553 -36.45 39.98 -53.57
CA ASN A 553 -36.89 38.58 -53.35
C ASN A 553 -38.21 38.28 -54.13
N PRO A 554 -38.52 37.02 -54.57
CA PRO A 554 -39.82 36.44 -54.17
C PRO A 554 -39.99 34.89 -54.07
N THR A 555 -41.00 34.54 -53.27
CA THR A 555 -41.82 33.33 -52.97
C THR A 555 -42.11 32.23 -54.03
N PRO A 556 -42.27 30.93 -53.62
CA PRO A 556 -42.88 29.82 -54.40
C PRO A 556 -44.32 29.43 -53.96
N PRO A 557 -45.16 28.80 -54.82
CA PRO A 557 -45.75 27.47 -54.49
C PRO A 557 -46.19 26.58 -55.71
N SER A 558 -46.47 25.28 -55.49
CA SER A 558 -47.73 24.58 -55.91
C SER A 558 -47.74 23.03 -55.71
N GLU A 559 -48.62 22.56 -54.80
CA GLU A 559 -49.52 21.37 -54.78
C GLU A 559 -49.12 19.91 -55.19
N THR A 560 -49.97 18.95 -54.74
CA THR A 560 -49.87 17.47 -54.83
C THR A 560 -51.10 16.87 -55.55
N PRO A 561 -51.17 15.56 -55.92
CA PRO A 561 -51.94 14.60 -55.07
C PRO A 561 -51.67 13.06 -55.22
N ILE A 562 -51.88 12.27 -54.13
CA ILE A 562 -52.60 10.95 -53.99
C ILE A 562 -52.10 9.74 -54.88
N GLU A 563 -52.11 8.42 -54.56
CA GLU A 563 -52.90 7.45 -53.75
C GLU A 563 -51.99 6.26 -53.31
N TYR A 564 -52.18 5.53 -52.18
CA TYR A 564 -53.03 4.32 -52.04
C TYR A 564 -53.17 3.83 -50.58
N ASN A 565 -54.23 3.04 -50.30
CA ASN A 565 -54.60 2.40 -49.00
C ASN A 565 -55.68 1.30 -49.31
N PRO A 566 -56.37 0.58 -48.38
CA PRO A 566 -56.14 0.24 -46.95
C PRO A 566 -56.46 -1.27 -46.57
N ILE A 567 -56.69 -1.57 -45.27
CA ILE A 567 -57.63 -2.60 -44.67
C ILE A 567 -57.09 -3.93 -43.99
N THR A 568 -57.01 -3.86 -42.64
CA THR A 568 -57.41 -4.78 -41.51
C THR A 568 -57.29 -6.32 -41.46
N VAL A 569 -56.74 -6.83 -40.34
CA VAL A 569 -57.20 -7.93 -39.43
C VAL A 569 -56.64 -7.61 -38.00
N VAL A 570 -57.23 -7.77 -36.79
CA VAL A 570 -58.51 -8.28 -36.19
C VAL A 570 -58.44 -9.62 -35.39
N ASP A 571 -58.18 -9.49 -34.08
CA ASP A 571 -58.68 -10.20 -32.86
C ASP A 571 -58.59 -11.75 -32.63
N VAL A 572 -58.88 -12.16 -31.36
CA VAL A 572 -59.25 -13.51 -30.83
C VAL A 572 -58.07 -14.51 -30.54
N ASP A 573 -57.89 -15.16 -29.36
CA ASP A 573 -58.60 -15.16 -28.05
C ASP A 573 -57.72 -15.61 -26.82
N GLU A 574 -58.32 -15.57 -25.62
CA GLU A 574 -57.86 -15.96 -24.25
C GLU A 574 -57.84 -17.51 -23.96
N PRO A 575 -57.52 -18.09 -22.75
CA PRO A 575 -57.61 -17.54 -21.37
C PRO A 575 -56.56 -17.96 -20.26
N GLU A 576 -56.81 -17.39 -19.07
CA GLU A 576 -56.42 -17.60 -17.65
C GLU A 576 -56.10 -19.04 -17.10
N PRO A 577 -55.55 -19.23 -15.84
CA PRO A 577 -55.80 -18.45 -14.60
C PRO A 577 -54.66 -18.17 -13.58
N THR A 578 -55.06 -17.51 -12.48
CA THR A 578 -54.34 -16.93 -11.32
C THR A 578 -54.03 -17.96 -10.18
N PRO A 579 -53.51 -17.62 -8.95
CA PRO A 579 -53.11 -16.33 -8.35
C PRO A 579 -51.77 -16.28 -7.56
N PRO A 580 -51.37 -15.09 -7.05
CA PRO A 580 -50.85 -14.96 -5.68
C PRO A 580 -51.53 -13.83 -4.86
N PRO A 581 -51.40 -13.79 -3.51
CA PRO A 581 -52.33 -13.06 -2.64
C PRO A 581 -51.90 -11.66 -2.12
N ILE A 582 -52.92 -10.81 -1.93
CA ILE A 582 -53.19 -9.80 -0.88
C ILE A 582 -52.08 -8.79 -0.46
N LYS A 583 -52.47 -7.51 -0.44
CA LYS A 583 -51.69 -6.34 0.01
C LYS A 583 -52.02 -5.95 1.45
N GLU A 584 -51.00 -5.63 2.26
CA GLU A 584 -50.98 -4.73 3.43
C GLU A 584 -49.48 -4.53 3.80
N THR A 585 -48.93 -3.38 4.21
CA THR A 585 -49.34 -1.96 4.21
C THR A 585 -48.08 -1.08 4.05
N THR A 586 -48.14 0.05 3.33
CA THR A 586 -47.07 1.07 3.32
C THR A 586 -47.70 2.47 3.41
N PRO A 587 -47.17 3.43 4.20
CA PRO A 587 -47.91 4.66 4.52
C PRO A 587 -48.16 5.62 3.35
N VAL A 588 -49.30 6.30 3.44
CA VAL A 588 -49.85 7.25 2.47
C VAL A 588 -48.86 8.38 2.13
N LYS A 589 -48.56 8.55 0.83
CA LYS A 589 -48.12 9.84 0.29
C LYS A 589 -49.34 10.78 0.26
N ASN A 590 -49.45 11.68 1.23
CA ASN A 590 -50.41 12.78 1.14
C ASN A 590 -49.98 13.79 0.07
N GLU A 591 -50.95 14.58 -0.37
CA GLU A 591 -50.89 15.41 -1.57
C GLU A 591 -49.81 16.49 -1.53
N THR A 592 -49.34 16.89 -2.71
CA THR A 592 -48.54 18.09 -2.92
C THR A 592 -49.40 19.34 -2.66
N ARG A 593 -49.58 19.69 -1.40
CA ARG A 593 -50.05 21.03 -1.04
C ARG A 593 -48.90 22.01 -1.29
N GLU A 594 -49.19 23.09 -2.01
CA GLU A 594 -48.27 24.22 -2.19
C GLU A 594 -47.73 24.70 -0.83
N PRO A 595 -46.53 25.32 -0.79
CA PRO A 595 -46.01 25.92 0.43
C PRO A 595 -46.94 27.05 0.89
N SER A 596 -47.90 26.70 1.74
CA SER A 596 -48.94 27.60 2.22
C SER A 596 -48.30 28.84 2.81
N THR A 597 -48.57 29.99 2.21
CA THR A 597 -48.11 31.30 2.65
C THR A 597 -48.66 31.56 4.06
N THR A 598 -47.88 31.21 5.07
CA THR A 598 -48.20 31.52 6.47
C THR A 598 -48.23 33.03 6.61
N THR A 599 -49.43 33.59 6.50
CA THR A 599 -49.71 34.98 6.79
C THR A 599 -49.10 35.31 8.15
N ALA A 600 -48.40 36.43 8.24
CA ALA A 600 -47.89 36.86 9.53
C ALA A 600 -49.06 36.94 10.52
N SER A 601 -48.92 36.25 11.66
CA SER A 601 -49.85 36.44 12.77
C SER A 601 -49.58 37.83 13.32
N ASN A 602 -50.28 38.81 12.76
CA ASN A 602 -50.16 40.21 13.13
C ASN A 602 -50.74 40.48 14.52
N GLY A 603 -51.30 39.48 15.21
CA GLY A 603 -51.90 39.64 16.53
C GLY A 603 -53.37 40.10 16.48
N THR A 604 -53.92 40.35 17.65
CA THR A 604 -55.28 40.86 17.84
C THR A 604 -55.24 42.38 17.81
N VAL A 605 -56.08 43.00 16.97
CA VAL A 605 -56.17 44.47 16.89
C VAL A 605 -56.86 44.97 18.16
N THR A 606 -56.13 45.75 18.96
CA THR A 606 -56.68 46.45 20.14
C THR A 606 -57.72 47.51 19.70
N GLU A 607 -58.65 47.90 20.57
CA GLU A 607 -59.75 48.83 20.21
C GLU A 607 -59.26 50.16 19.61
N ASN A 608 -58.14 50.69 20.11
CA ASN A 608 -57.47 51.91 19.62
C ASN A 608 -56.41 51.64 18.53
N GLY A 609 -56.25 50.38 18.09
CA GLY A 609 -55.39 49.99 16.98
C GLY A 609 -53.88 50.09 17.22
N TYR A 610 -53.40 50.03 18.47
CA TYR A 610 -51.97 50.09 18.79
C TYR A 610 -51.20 48.89 18.23
N PHE A 611 -50.03 49.16 17.65
CA PHE A 611 -49.11 48.13 17.14
C PHE A 611 -47.64 48.56 17.29
N ILE A 612 -46.74 47.57 17.32
CA ILE A 612 -45.30 47.73 17.14
C ILE A 612 -44.99 47.63 15.65
N GLU A 613 -44.30 48.63 15.10
CA GLU A 613 -43.71 48.60 13.78
C GLU A 613 -42.28 48.06 13.84
N TYR A 614 -41.98 47.10 12.97
CA TYR A 614 -40.63 46.58 12.76
C TYR A 614 -40.39 46.38 11.26
N LYS A 615 -39.35 47.03 10.72
CA LYS A 615 -38.97 47.01 9.29
C LYS A 615 -40.16 47.27 8.34
N GLY A 616 -41.06 48.18 8.72
CA GLY A 616 -42.25 48.58 7.95
C GLY A 616 -43.46 47.63 8.06
N GLN A 617 -43.36 46.54 8.83
CA GLN A 617 -44.47 45.61 9.11
C GLN A 617 -45.10 45.90 10.47
N LYS A 618 -46.41 45.62 10.60
CA LYS A 618 -47.24 45.96 11.76
C LYS A 618 -47.55 44.73 12.61
N TYR A 619 -47.27 44.80 13.91
CA TYR A 619 -47.50 43.72 14.86
C TYR A 619 -48.33 44.24 16.05
N TYR A 620 -49.61 43.86 16.09
CA TYR A 620 -50.56 44.08 17.18
C TYR A 620 -50.36 43.03 18.29
N ASP A 621 -51.19 43.06 19.33
CA ASP A 621 -51.00 42.27 20.56
C ASP A 621 -51.13 40.75 20.32
N GLY A 622 -50.18 39.97 20.83
CA GLY A 622 -50.02 38.54 20.49
C GLY A 622 -49.43 38.28 19.09
N GLY A 623 -48.91 39.32 18.42
CA GLY A 623 -48.24 39.20 17.13
C GLY A 623 -46.89 38.47 17.20
N ARG A 624 -46.39 37.98 16.05
CA ARG A 624 -45.13 37.21 15.96
C ARG A 624 -44.11 37.81 14.99
N ILE A 625 -43.01 38.34 15.51
CA ILE A 625 -41.88 38.85 14.72
C ILE A 625 -40.82 37.76 14.56
N LYS A 626 -40.38 37.48 13.32
CA LYS A 626 -39.24 36.58 13.05
C LYS A 626 -38.01 37.37 12.64
N ILE A 627 -36.88 37.15 13.30
CA ILE A 627 -35.63 37.90 13.07
C ILE A 627 -34.46 36.90 12.90
N PRO A 628 -33.63 37.00 11.85
CA PRO A 628 -32.43 36.15 11.73
C PRO A 628 -31.47 36.36 12.91
N TYR A 629 -31.07 35.27 13.57
CA TYR A 629 -30.20 35.31 14.75
C TYR A 629 -28.83 35.91 14.40
N ARG A 630 -28.34 36.78 15.29
CA ARG A 630 -26.96 37.27 15.29
C ARG A 630 -26.38 37.21 16.71
N ARG A 631 -25.06 37.06 16.86
CA ARG A 631 -24.37 37.09 18.16
C ARG A 631 -24.41 38.44 18.88
N HIS A 632 -24.69 39.49 18.12
CA HIS A 632 -24.97 40.83 18.59
C HIS A 632 -26.23 41.29 17.85
N MET A 633 -27.28 41.68 18.57
CA MET A 633 -28.60 42.02 18.01
C MET A 633 -29.15 43.29 18.65
N GLU A 634 -28.81 44.41 18.03
CA GLU A 634 -29.56 45.66 18.17
C GLU A 634 -30.60 45.75 17.06
N GLU A 635 -31.86 45.94 17.42
CA GLU A 635 -32.98 46.08 16.47
C GLU A 635 -33.85 47.26 16.90
N THR A 636 -34.35 48.03 15.93
CA THR A 636 -35.18 49.22 16.19
C THR A 636 -36.66 48.89 16.05
N PHE A 637 -37.43 49.21 17.10
CA PHE A 637 -38.88 49.06 17.18
C PHE A 637 -39.54 50.42 17.37
N GLU A 638 -40.77 50.57 16.88
CA GLU A 638 -41.53 51.80 17.05
C GLU A 638 -43.00 51.52 17.35
N MET A 639 -43.49 51.96 18.51
CA MET A 639 -44.91 51.91 18.82
C MET A 639 -45.64 52.97 17.98
N LYS A 640 -46.73 52.57 17.33
CA LYS A 640 -47.55 53.43 16.45
C LYS A 640 -48.95 53.62 17.01
N THR A 641 -49.71 54.50 16.33
CA THR A 641 -50.99 55.11 16.77
C THR A 641 -50.93 55.84 18.12
N VAL A 642 -49.71 56.13 18.59
CA VAL A 642 -49.39 57.03 19.71
C VAL A 642 -48.93 58.41 19.20
N PRO A 643 -49.03 59.49 20.00
CA PRO A 643 -48.41 60.78 19.69
C PRO A 643 -46.91 60.69 19.41
N LYS A 644 -46.36 61.63 18.62
CA LYS A 644 -44.93 61.63 18.21
C LYS A 644 -43.97 61.84 19.38
N ASP A 645 -44.45 62.50 20.42
CA ASP A 645 -43.81 62.84 21.68
C ASP A 645 -44.12 61.82 22.80
N ALA A 646 -44.79 60.71 22.48
CA ALA A 646 -45.13 59.69 23.47
C ALA A 646 -43.88 59.00 24.06
N ILE A 647 -43.83 58.96 25.39
CA ILE A 647 -42.82 58.26 26.17
C ILE A 647 -43.25 56.80 26.28
N VAL A 648 -42.40 55.88 25.79
CA VAL A 648 -42.70 54.44 25.70
C VAL A 648 -41.60 53.66 26.40
N SER A 649 -41.96 52.85 27.40
CA SER A 649 -41.05 51.83 27.94
C SER A 649 -41.19 50.54 27.15
N TYR A 650 -40.06 49.88 26.91
CA TYR A 650 -39.98 48.57 26.26
C TYR A 650 -39.49 47.54 27.26
N SER A 651 -40.16 46.39 27.34
CA SER A 651 -39.88 45.34 28.31
C SER A 651 -39.78 43.97 27.64
N ILE A 652 -38.75 43.19 27.97
CA ILE A 652 -38.53 41.83 27.48
C ILE A 652 -38.91 40.83 28.57
N TYR A 653 -39.72 39.83 28.23
CA TYR A 653 -40.16 38.72 29.08
C TYR A 653 -39.73 37.38 28.46
N LYS A 654 -39.69 36.29 29.24
CA LYS A 654 -39.67 34.95 28.63
C LYS A 654 -41.04 34.67 27.97
N PRO A 655 -41.13 33.81 26.94
CA PRO A 655 -42.38 33.58 26.22
C PRO A 655 -43.53 33.15 27.13
N GLY A 656 -44.60 33.94 27.17
CA GLY A 656 -45.79 33.67 27.99
C GLY A 656 -45.63 33.92 29.49
N GLU A 657 -44.48 34.43 29.97
CA GLU A 657 -44.29 34.75 31.39
C GLU A 657 -44.72 36.20 31.73
N SER A 658 -45.19 36.39 32.96
CA SER A 658 -45.53 37.70 33.52
C SER A 658 -44.35 38.44 34.14
N GLU A 659 -43.21 37.79 34.38
CA GLU A 659 -42.03 38.38 35.01
C GLU A 659 -41.10 39.02 33.96
N MET A 660 -40.77 40.31 34.14
CA MET A 660 -39.91 41.05 33.23
C MET A 660 -38.44 40.65 33.41
N VAL A 661 -37.79 40.25 32.32
CA VAL A 661 -36.37 39.90 32.28
C VAL A 661 -35.48 41.14 32.13
N ARG A 662 -35.87 42.11 31.29
CA ARG A 662 -35.18 43.41 31.11
C ARG A 662 -36.17 44.52 30.72
N GLY A 663 -35.91 45.75 31.14
CA GLY A 663 -36.68 46.95 30.77
C GLY A 663 -35.79 48.06 30.19
N TYR A 664 -36.37 48.90 29.32
CA TYR A 664 -35.70 49.97 28.58
C TYR A 664 -36.65 51.18 28.41
N ASP A 665 -36.38 52.28 29.09
CA ASP A 665 -37.18 53.50 28.98
C ASP A 665 -36.77 54.34 27.77
N SER A 666 -37.72 54.67 26.89
CA SER A 666 -37.50 55.55 25.74
C SER A 666 -38.27 56.86 25.88
N LYS A 667 -37.59 57.97 25.56
CA LYS A 667 -38.19 59.32 25.48
C LYS A 667 -39.03 59.54 24.21
N THR A 668 -39.10 58.54 23.34
CA THR A 668 -39.82 58.56 22.06
C THR A 668 -40.45 57.19 21.79
N SER A 669 -41.53 57.15 21.02
CA SER A 669 -42.18 55.89 20.65
C SER A 669 -41.28 54.92 19.88
N LYS A 670 -40.25 55.44 19.19
CA LYS A 670 -39.15 54.69 18.57
C LYS A 670 -38.02 54.44 19.57
N SER A 671 -37.47 53.22 19.59
CA SER A 671 -36.26 52.88 20.36
C SER A 671 -35.45 51.77 19.67
N THR A 672 -34.13 51.78 19.84
CA THR A 672 -33.23 50.68 19.43
C THR A 672 -32.84 49.89 20.66
N LEU A 673 -33.08 48.58 20.63
CA LEU A 673 -33.00 47.70 21.79
C LEU A 673 -32.00 46.55 21.54
N PRO A 674 -31.12 46.22 22.52
CA PRO A 674 -30.32 45.01 22.48
C PRO A 674 -31.20 43.80 22.85
N ILE A 675 -31.70 43.11 21.82
CA ILE A 675 -32.59 41.95 21.95
C ILE A 675 -31.84 40.62 22.07
N GLU A 676 -30.51 40.65 22.16
CA GLU A 676 -29.60 39.53 22.37
C GLU A 676 -29.63 38.95 23.81
N ASP A 677 -29.00 37.79 24.00
CA ASP A 677 -29.02 37.06 25.27
C ASP A 677 -27.78 37.37 26.13
N ILE A 678 -27.90 38.40 26.97
CA ILE A 678 -26.79 38.87 27.82
C ILE A 678 -26.66 38.00 29.10
N LYS A 679 -25.62 37.16 29.11
CA LYS A 679 -24.94 36.57 30.29
C LYS A 679 -25.79 35.78 31.31
N THR A 680 -26.96 35.24 30.94
CA THR A 680 -27.69 34.27 31.78
C THR A 680 -27.97 32.98 31.01
N THR A 681 -28.13 31.87 31.73
CA THR A 681 -27.91 30.48 31.25
C THR A 681 -28.92 29.96 30.21
N ASN A 682 -29.88 30.79 29.81
CA ASN A 682 -30.95 30.42 28.88
C ASN A 682 -30.78 31.20 27.57
N ASN A 683 -30.34 30.52 26.51
CA ASN A 683 -30.20 31.10 25.17
C ASN A 683 -31.58 31.20 24.51
N LEU A 684 -32.29 32.31 24.76
CA LEU A 684 -33.71 32.48 24.46
C LEU A 684 -33.96 32.80 22.98
N LEU A 685 -34.02 31.77 22.15
CA LEU A 685 -34.43 31.89 20.75
C LEU A 685 -35.89 32.37 20.57
N LYS A 686 -36.67 32.47 21.65
CA LYS A 686 -37.99 33.11 21.72
C LYS A 686 -38.05 33.95 22.99
N GLN A 687 -38.62 35.15 22.88
CA GLN A 687 -38.85 36.09 24.00
C GLN A 687 -40.01 37.02 23.65
N ASP A 688 -40.77 37.50 24.63
CA ASP A 688 -41.84 38.47 24.36
C ASP A 688 -41.32 39.89 24.54
N LEU A 689 -41.59 40.77 23.56
CA LEU A 689 -41.34 42.20 23.63
C LEU A 689 -42.66 42.95 23.87
N GLN A 690 -42.76 43.68 24.97
CA GLN A 690 -43.87 44.57 25.29
C GLN A 690 -43.45 46.03 25.08
N ALA A 691 -44.24 46.81 24.35
CA ALA A 691 -44.20 48.27 24.35
C ALA A 691 -45.35 48.81 25.20
N GLU A 692 -45.09 49.85 25.99
CA GLU A 692 -46.06 50.45 26.92
C GLU A 692 -45.94 51.97 26.92
N ALA A 693 -47.01 52.68 26.54
CA ALA A 693 -47.01 54.13 26.36
C ALA A 693 -47.39 54.86 27.67
N ASN A 694 -46.38 55.06 28.51
CA ASN A 694 -46.51 55.65 29.85
C ASN A 694 -47.09 57.08 29.86
N SER A 695 -46.93 57.84 28.77
CA SER A 695 -47.45 59.22 28.67
C SER A 695 -48.86 59.32 28.08
N ILE A 696 -49.63 58.22 28.04
CA ILE A 696 -51.01 58.19 27.54
C ILE A 696 -51.92 57.66 28.65
N GLU A 697 -53.10 58.29 28.79
CA GLU A 697 -54.12 57.84 29.74
C GLU A 697 -54.55 56.39 29.47
N GLY A 698 -54.62 55.58 30.53
CA GLY A 698 -54.83 54.13 30.42
C GLY A 698 -53.57 53.30 30.10
N SER A 699 -52.42 53.94 29.84
CA SER A 699 -51.10 53.30 29.64
C SER A 699 -51.13 52.07 28.71
N PRO A 700 -51.54 52.25 27.43
CA PRO A 700 -51.79 51.14 26.52
C PRO A 700 -50.53 50.33 26.21
N LYS A 701 -50.73 49.02 26.05
CA LYS A 701 -49.67 48.02 25.91
C LYS A 701 -49.85 47.20 24.64
N VAL A 702 -48.74 46.78 24.04
CA VAL A 702 -48.69 45.81 22.93
C VAL A 702 -47.55 44.85 23.19
N ARG A 703 -47.83 43.55 23.30
CA ARG A 703 -46.86 42.47 23.50
C ARG A 703 -46.78 41.58 22.26
N VAL A 704 -45.57 41.28 21.78
CA VAL A 704 -45.31 40.45 20.60
C VAL A 704 -44.23 39.40 20.89
N GLU A 705 -44.39 38.17 20.40
CA GLU A 705 -43.35 37.14 20.46
C GLU A 705 -42.27 37.46 19.40
N VAL A 706 -41.00 37.49 19.81
CA VAL A 706 -39.84 37.66 18.94
C VAL A 706 -39.09 36.34 18.83
N GLU A 707 -39.16 35.70 17.66
CA GLU A 707 -38.51 34.44 17.33
C GLU A 707 -37.19 34.68 16.58
N LYS A 708 -36.07 34.33 17.21
CA LYS A 708 -34.70 34.43 16.67
C LYS A 708 -34.39 33.20 15.83
N ILE A 709 -34.46 33.33 14.50
CA ILE A 709 -34.24 32.23 13.55
C ILE A 709 -32.74 31.96 13.39
N VAL A 710 -32.26 30.85 13.95
CA VAL A 710 -30.89 30.35 13.74
C VAL A 710 -30.77 29.74 12.35
N GLU A 711 -29.73 30.13 11.61
CA GLU A 711 -29.43 29.54 10.30
C GLU A 711 -28.96 28.08 10.45
N LYS A 712 -29.48 27.17 9.61
CA LYS A 712 -29.13 25.75 9.67
C LYS A 712 -27.66 25.55 9.30
N PHE A 713 -26.95 24.71 10.05
CA PHE A 713 -25.55 24.37 9.75
C PHE A 713 -25.17 22.98 10.29
N THR A 714 -24.18 22.36 9.65
CA THR A 714 -23.70 20.99 9.96
C THR A 714 -22.22 20.99 10.26
N GLN A 715 -21.76 20.03 11.06
CA GLN A 715 -20.34 19.82 11.34
C GLN A 715 -19.72 18.90 10.27
N ASN A 716 -19.28 19.49 9.16
CA ASN A 716 -18.70 18.76 8.03
C ASN A 716 -17.45 17.96 8.46
N GLY A 717 -16.60 18.51 9.33
CA GLY A 717 -15.38 17.81 9.78
C GLY A 717 -14.79 18.34 11.10
N LEU A 718 -13.75 17.65 11.56
CA LEU A 718 -12.90 18.04 12.68
C LEU A 718 -11.47 17.58 12.35
N THR A 719 -10.48 18.44 12.57
CA THR A 719 -9.07 18.14 12.28
C THR A 719 -8.14 18.59 13.39
N ALA A 720 -7.12 17.78 13.71
CA ALA A 720 -5.95 18.20 14.48
C ALA A 720 -4.76 18.39 13.53
N THR A 721 -4.26 19.61 13.42
CA THR A 721 -3.16 19.99 12.51
C THR A 721 -1.92 20.40 13.29
N HIS A 722 -0.81 19.70 13.07
CA HIS A 722 0.51 20.18 13.51
C HIS A 722 0.90 21.43 12.71
N ILE A 723 1.28 22.50 13.42
CA ILE A 723 1.84 23.73 12.87
C ILE A 723 3.36 23.70 13.15
N PRO A 724 4.21 23.38 12.15
CA PRO A 724 5.65 23.33 12.37
C PRO A 724 6.25 24.72 12.54
N ASN A 725 7.26 24.84 13.42
CA ASN A 725 7.99 26.09 13.64
C ASN A 725 9.00 26.43 12.51
N SER A 726 8.97 25.71 11.40
CA SER A 726 9.85 25.91 10.24
C SER A 726 9.12 25.58 8.94
N VAL A 727 9.24 26.48 7.95
CA VAL A 727 8.60 26.37 6.62
C VAL A 727 9.05 25.12 5.84
N LYS A 728 10.20 24.53 6.19
CA LYS A 728 10.72 23.30 5.55
C LYS A 728 10.02 22.01 5.98
N LEU A 729 9.17 22.05 7.01
CA LEU A 729 8.43 20.88 7.50
C LEU A 729 6.98 20.91 7.01
N LYS A 730 6.49 19.77 6.52
CA LYS A 730 5.09 19.61 6.10
C LYS A 730 4.15 19.63 7.31
N LYS A 731 2.92 20.09 7.08
CA LYS A 731 1.82 20.03 8.07
C LYS A 731 1.31 18.61 8.16
N ARG A 732 1.25 18.05 9.36
CA ARG A 732 0.72 16.70 9.63
C ARG A 732 -0.70 16.86 10.19
N VAL A 733 -1.68 16.18 9.59
CA VAL A 733 -3.12 16.37 9.89
C VAL A 733 -3.79 15.04 10.21
N ALA A 734 -4.55 14.99 11.30
CA ALA A 734 -5.49 13.93 11.62
C ALA A 734 -6.93 14.45 11.55
N ASN A 735 -7.86 13.64 11.04
CA ASN A 735 -9.27 13.97 10.87
C ASN A 735 -10.12 13.43 12.03
N ALA A 736 -11.45 13.51 11.90
CA ALA A 736 -12.38 13.00 12.90
C ALA A 736 -12.22 11.48 13.11
N GLY A 737 -12.18 11.03 14.36
CA GLY A 737 -11.90 9.64 14.76
C GLY A 737 -10.43 9.21 14.64
N GLU A 738 -9.54 10.08 14.15
CA GLU A 738 -8.13 9.75 13.95
C GLU A 738 -7.22 10.23 15.10
N THR A 739 -6.00 9.67 15.16
CA THR A 739 -4.96 10.11 16.11
C THR A 739 -3.76 10.74 15.40
N LEU A 740 -3.35 11.92 15.87
CA LEU A 740 -2.09 12.60 15.51
C LEU A 740 -0.99 12.21 16.50
N TYR A 741 0.08 11.60 16.01
CA TYR A 741 1.17 11.10 16.85
C TYR A 741 2.38 12.04 16.86
N TYR A 742 2.96 12.25 18.03
CA TYR A 742 4.25 12.93 18.23
C TYR A 742 5.26 11.99 18.90
N VAL A 743 6.55 12.18 18.60
CA VAL A 743 7.62 11.37 19.19
C VAL A 743 8.40 12.18 20.22
N ASN A 744 8.34 11.77 21.49
CA ASN A 744 9.13 12.35 22.58
C ASN A 744 10.60 11.94 22.49
N LYS A 745 11.52 12.88 22.70
CA LYS A 745 12.97 12.66 22.65
C LYS A 745 13.58 12.97 24.02
N PRO A 746 13.96 11.97 24.85
CA PRO A 746 14.32 12.13 26.27
C PRO A 746 15.49 13.06 26.64
N ARG A 747 16.09 13.78 25.68
CA ARG A 747 17.20 14.74 25.87
C ARG A 747 16.86 16.15 25.37
N LYS A 748 15.63 16.41 24.92
CA LYS A 748 15.18 17.74 24.46
C LYS A 748 13.70 17.94 24.77
N THR A 749 13.37 18.97 25.56
CA THR A 749 12.01 19.48 25.63
C THR A 749 11.61 20.02 24.27
N ASP A 750 10.70 19.33 23.59
CA ASP A 750 10.19 19.73 22.27
C ASP A 750 8.78 20.34 22.43
N HIS A 751 8.45 21.33 21.60
CA HIS A 751 7.19 22.06 21.66
C HIS A 751 6.42 21.93 20.34
N ARG A 752 5.25 21.30 20.39
CA ARG A 752 4.37 21.10 19.24
C ARG A 752 3.22 22.11 19.31
N ASN A 753 3.19 23.04 18.36
CA ASN A 753 2.03 23.90 18.17
C ASN A 753 0.99 23.12 17.35
N THR A 754 -0.24 23.00 17.86
CA THR A 754 -1.31 22.25 17.21
C THR A 754 -2.58 23.08 17.14
N GLU A 755 -3.24 23.06 15.99
CA GLU A 755 -4.56 23.67 15.77
C GLU A 755 -5.60 22.55 15.68
N ILE A 756 -6.51 22.49 16.64
CA ILE A 756 -7.74 21.69 16.53
C ILE A 756 -8.79 22.59 15.87
N LYS A 757 -9.42 22.13 14.79
CA LYS A 757 -10.36 22.94 14.01
C LYS A 757 -11.60 22.14 13.60
N ALA A 758 -12.76 22.61 14.02
CA ALA A 758 -14.05 22.15 13.51
C ALA A 758 -14.36 22.85 12.17
N ILE A 759 -14.78 22.06 11.19
CA ILE A 759 -15.18 22.52 9.86
C ILE A 759 -16.69 22.46 9.82
N LEU A 760 -17.34 23.62 9.69
CA LEU A 760 -18.80 23.77 9.64
C LEU A 760 -19.24 24.18 8.23
N SER A 761 -20.49 23.90 7.87
CA SER A 761 -21.06 24.36 6.59
C SER A 761 -21.26 25.88 6.51
N GLN A 762 -21.35 26.57 7.65
CA GLN A 762 -21.42 28.04 7.74
C GLN A 762 -20.16 28.59 8.42
N THR A 763 -19.45 29.48 7.74
CA THR A 763 -18.20 30.11 8.22
C THR A 763 -18.45 31.36 9.07
N ASN A 764 -19.57 32.05 8.87
CA ASN A 764 -19.94 33.26 9.61
C ASN A 764 -20.46 32.92 11.00
N LEU A 765 -19.54 32.79 11.96
CA LEU A 765 -19.83 32.49 13.36
C LEU A 765 -20.83 33.47 14.01
N ASN A 766 -20.94 34.70 13.51
CA ASN A 766 -21.90 35.67 14.07
C ASN A 766 -23.36 35.26 13.84
N LYS A 767 -23.67 34.33 12.92
CA LYS A 767 -25.01 33.74 12.74
C LYS A 767 -25.30 32.53 13.66
N ILE A 768 -24.30 32.04 14.39
CA ILE A 768 -24.39 30.78 15.16
C ILE A 768 -24.35 31.08 16.66
N PRO A 769 -25.35 30.67 17.47
CA PRO A 769 -25.29 30.83 18.93
C PRO A 769 -24.05 30.17 19.54
N LYS A 770 -23.51 30.73 20.63
CA LYS A 770 -22.25 30.20 21.21
C LYS A 770 -22.40 28.77 21.72
N ASP A 771 -23.54 28.45 22.33
CA ASP A 771 -23.82 27.13 22.90
C ASP A 771 -24.08 26.04 21.85
N TYR A 772 -24.17 26.41 20.57
CA TYR A 772 -24.34 25.49 19.44
C TYR A 772 -22.98 25.02 18.86
N ILE A 773 -21.86 25.45 19.45
CA ILE A 773 -20.52 24.93 19.19
C ILE A 773 -19.81 24.74 20.53
N LYS A 774 -19.84 23.52 21.09
CA LYS A 774 -19.20 23.19 22.38
C LYS A 774 -17.95 22.35 22.18
N TRP A 775 -17.04 22.43 23.15
CA TRP A 775 -15.79 21.67 23.16
C TRP A 775 -15.61 20.89 24.46
N LYS A 776 -15.14 19.65 24.34
CA LYS A 776 -14.63 18.86 25.47
C LYS A 776 -13.17 18.48 25.22
N ILE A 777 -12.36 18.52 26.27
CA ILE A 777 -10.97 18.05 26.29
C ILE A 777 -10.91 16.92 27.32
N ASN A 778 -10.58 15.70 26.88
CA ASN A 778 -10.59 14.49 27.72
C ASN A 778 -11.93 14.25 28.44
N GLY A 779 -13.05 14.58 27.78
CA GLY A 779 -14.41 14.48 28.30
C GLY A 779 -14.89 15.67 29.14
N ILE A 780 -13.99 16.54 29.59
CA ILE A 780 -14.28 17.75 30.39
C ILE A 780 -14.66 18.90 29.46
N ASP A 781 -15.78 19.57 29.70
CA ASP A 781 -16.20 20.74 28.91
C ASP A 781 -15.27 21.95 29.12
N ASP A 782 -14.86 22.62 28.04
CA ASP A 782 -14.13 23.90 28.08
C ASP A 782 -15.05 25.03 27.58
N GLU A 783 -15.84 25.57 28.50
CA GLU A 783 -16.82 26.65 28.24
C GLU A 783 -16.17 27.89 27.62
N ASN A 784 -14.88 28.12 27.86
CA ASN A 784 -14.13 29.25 27.29
C ASN A 784 -13.89 29.13 25.78
N LYS A 785 -14.20 27.97 25.17
CA LYS A 785 -14.16 27.74 23.71
C LYS A 785 -15.55 27.66 23.10
N ASN A 786 -16.62 27.75 23.90
CA ASN A 786 -17.98 27.70 23.35
C ASN A 786 -18.19 28.84 22.33
N GLY A 787 -18.67 28.48 21.15
CA GLY A 787 -18.85 29.37 20.02
C GLY A 787 -17.60 29.62 19.15
N THR A 788 -16.45 28.98 19.42
CA THR A 788 -15.28 29.01 18.52
C THR A 788 -15.16 27.73 17.69
N THR A 789 -14.67 27.84 16.46
CA THR A 789 -14.38 26.69 15.59
C THR A 789 -12.93 26.20 15.66
N GLN A 790 -12.09 26.85 16.48
CA GLN A 790 -10.66 26.50 16.59
C GLN A 790 -10.15 26.61 18.02
N ILE A 791 -9.28 25.66 18.39
CA ILE A 791 -8.45 25.69 19.61
C ILE A 791 -6.99 25.59 19.18
N LYS A 792 -6.17 26.58 19.56
CA LYS A 792 -4.71 26.55 19.38
C LYS A 792 -4.05 26.19 20.70
N ILE A 793 -3.27 25.13 20.69
CA ILE A 793 -2.55 24.60 21.85
C ILE A 793 -1.06 24.54 21.55
N ARG A 794 -0.23 24.87 22.54
CA ARG A 794 1.20 24.57 22.54
C ARG A 794 1.42 23.40 23.49
N LEU A 795 1.60 22.22 22.93
CA LEU A 795 1.93 21.03 23.68
C LEU A 795 3.41 21.03 24.05
N ALA A 796 3.69 20.46 25.22
CA ALA A 796 5.02 20.16 25.73
C ALA A 796 4.99 18.76 26.35
N ASP A 797 6.16 18.17 26.57
CA ASP A 797 6.33 16.82 27.10
C ASP A 797 6.09 16.71 28.63
N ASP A 798 5.66 17.79 29.30
CA ASP A 798 5.58 17.91 30.75
C ASP A 798 4.33 17.26 31.39
N ASN A 799 4.09 16.00 31.02
CA ASN A 799 3.23 15.00 31.68
C ASN A 799 1.73 15.32 31.89
N LYS A 800 1.24 16.54 31.62
CA LYS A 800 -0.17 16.89 31.82
C LYS A 800 -1.05 16.80 30.56
N VAL A 801 -0.46 16.74 29.36
CA VAL A 801 -1.18 16.71 28.07
C VAL A 801 -0.55 15.74 27.06
N LEU A 802 0.09 14.65 27.54
CA LEU A 802 0.76 13.66 26.69
C LEU A 802 -0.19 12.81 25.83
N ASN A 803 -1.43 12.64 26.27
CA ASN A 803 -2.50 12.05 25.47
C ASN A 803 -3.72 12.91 25.66
N SER A 804 -4.36 13.39 24.59
CA SER A 804 -5.60 14.15 24.71
C SER A 804 -6.55 14.00 23.53
N THR A 805 -7.81 13.81 23.84
CA THR A 805 -8.92 13.72 22.89
C THR A 805 -9.74 15.01 22.94
N PHE A 806 -9.91 15.64 21.79
CA PHE A 806 -10.65 16.88 21.62
C PHE A 806 -11.96 16.57 20.89
N THR A 807 -13.08 16.74 21.59
CA THR A 807 -14.42 16.53 21.04
C THR A 807 -15.07 17.86 20.75
N ASN A 808 -15.59 18.05 19.53
CA ASN A 808 -16.44 19.18 19.18
C ASN A 808 -17.88 18.70 18.96
N ILE A 809 -18.81 19.37 19.62
CA ILE A 809 -20.25 19.10 19.59
C ILE A 809 -20.90 20.31 18.93
N SER A 810 -21.41 20.17 17.71
CA SER A 810 -21.97 21.30 16.95
C SER A 810 -22.96 20.91 15.84
N GLY A 811 -23.90 21.80 15.55
CA GLY A 811 -24.88 21.67 14.46
C GLY A 811 -26.23 22.33 14.78
N SER A 812 -27.07 22.53 13.77
CA SER A 812 -28.44 23.05 13.88
C SER A 812 -29.29 22.68 12.65
N PRO A 813 -30.48 22.05 12.80
CA PRO A 813 -31.10 21.65 14.06
C PRO A 813 -30.49 20.37 14.67
N GLU A 814 -29.82 19.56 13.86
CA GLU A 814 -29.19 18.31 14.29
C GLU A 814 -27.79 18.56 14.83
N ILE A 815 -27.51 18.07 16.04
CA ILE A 815 -26.21 18.23 16.69
C ILE A 815 -25.32 17.05 16.32
N THR A 816 -24.21 17.31 15.64
CA THR A 816 -23.16 16.33 15.36
C THR A 816 -22.14 16.33 16.50
N THR A 817 -21.56 15.17 16.80
CA THR A 817 -20.39 15.06 17.69
C THR A 817 -19.27 14.37 16.93
N LYS A 818 -18.08 14.97 16.91
CA LYS A 818 -16.85 14.39 16.35
C LYS A 818 -15.71 14.62 17.34
N ASP A 819 -14.79 13.67 17.41
CA ASP A 819 -13.56 13.76 18.20
C ASP A 819 -12.31 13.63 17.32
N VAL A 820 -11.17 14.09 17.83
CA VAL A 820 -9.83 13.84 17.26
C VAL A 820 -8.83 13.74 18.40
N SER A 821 -7.87 12.82 18.31
CA SER A 821 -6.93 12.54 19.39
C SER A 821 -5.49 12.93 19.06
N ILE A 822 -4.73 13.29 20.09
CA ILE A 822 -3.28 13.50 20.04
C ILE A 822 -2.61 12.53 21.01
N LYS A 823 -1.52 11.91 20.56
CA LYS A 823 -0.78 10.89 21.31
C LYS A 823 0.73 11.09 21.21
N TRP A 824 1.38 11.31 22.34
CA TRP A 824 2.84 11.25 22.44
C TRP A 824 3.31 9.81 22.67
N VAL A 825 4.43 9.44 22.06
CA VAL A 825 5.09 8.13 22.15
C VAL A 825 6.59 8.34 22.28
N ASP A 826 7.27 7.56 23.13
CA ASP A 826 8.72 7.66 23.28
C ASP A 826 9.48 7.35 21.99
N GLU A 827 10.62 8.01 21.76
CA GLU A 827 11.56 7.69 20.67
C GLU A 827 12.04 6.23 20.73
N GLY A 828 11.92 5.56 21.89
CA GLY A 828 12.15 4.11 22.02
C GLY A 828 13.57 3.68 21.67
N TYR A 829 14.52 4.62 21.69
CA TYR A 829 15.84 4.46 21.11
C TYR A 829 16.62 3.32 21.76
N TYR A 830 17.01 2.33 20.97
CA TYR A 830 18.01 1.34 21.37
C TYR A 830 18.99 1.08 20.22
N LYS A 831 20.25 0.81 20.57
CA LYS A 831 21.31 0.50 19.62
C LYS A 831 22.14 -0.66 20.18
N ASN A 832 22.07 -1.81 19.51
CA ASN A 832 22.77 -3.03 19.92
C ASN A 832 23.81 -3.39 18.88
N SER A 833 25.03 -3.69 19.32
CA SER A 833 26.01 -4.40 18.49
C SER A 833 25.55 -5.85 18.26
N LEU A 834 25.84 -6.37 17.07
CA LEU A 834 25.43 -7.71 16.64
C LEU A 834 26.62 -8.67 16.76
N SER A 835 26.42 -9.83 17.39
CA SER A 835 27.48 -10.79 17.66
C SER A 835 27.14 -12.21 17.20
N LEU A 836 28.17 -13.02 16.99
CA LEU A 836 28.11 -14.31 16.31
C LEU A 836 27.38 -15.44 17.05
N ALA A 837 27.04 -15.25 18.33
CA ALA A 837 26.39 -16.29 19.14
C ALA A 837 24.93 -16.56 18.73
N SER A 838 24.29 -15.66 17.98
CA SER A 838 22.91 -15.81 17.50
C SER A 838 22.85 -16.09 15.99
N GLY A 839 22.79 -17.37 15.61
CA GLY A 839 22.58 -17.81 14.22
C GLY A 839 21.14 -17.58 13.73
N ASN A 840 20.68 -16.32 13.72
CA ASN A 840 19.29 -15.94 13.45
C ASN A 840 19.17 -14.61 12.68
N PHE A 841 20.08 -14.35 11.73
CA PHE A 841 19.95 -13.22 10.81
C PHE A 841 18.87 -13.50 9.76
N LYS A 842 17.65 -13.01 10.00
CA LYS A 842 16.52 -13.17 9.05
C LYS A 842 16.74 -12.51 7.67
N ASN A 843 17.83 -11.78 7.46
CA ASN A 843 18.16 -11.12 6.21
C ASN A 843 19.47 -11.68 5.62
N LYS A 844 19.33 -12.49 4.57
CA LYS A 844 20.43 -13.20 3.87
C LYS A 844 21.49 -12.27 3.27
N LEU A 845 21.14 -11.00 3.00
CA LEU A 845 22.06 -10.00 2.45
C LEU A 845 23.02 -9.48 3.55
N ILE A 846 22.52 -9.26 4.76
CA ILE A 846 23.34 -8.92 5.93
C ILE A 846 24.24 -10.11 6.33
N GLU A 847 23.69 -11.32 6.30
CA GLU A 847 24.40 -12.57 6.58
C GLU A 847 25.60 -12.77 5.63
N LYS A 848 25.37 -12.75 4.31
CA LYS A 848 26.44 -12.89 3.30
C LYS A 848 27.50 -11.78 3.37
N ALA A 849 27.12 -10.54 3.64
CA ALA A 849 28.08 -9.45 3.82
C ALA A 849 28.96 -9.66 5.06
N PHE A 850 28.40 -10.21 6.14
CA PHE A 850 29.14 -10.56 7.35
C PHE A 850 30.09 -11.76 7.13
N GLU A 851 29.72 -12.72 6.28
CA GLU A 851 30.63 -13.78 5.82
C GLU A 851 31.80 -13.22 5.00
N ALA A 852 31.53 -12.26 4.11
CA ALA A 852 32.57 -11.54 3.36
C ALA A 852 33.53 -10.76 4.29
N THR A 853 33.05 -10.14 5.37
CA THR A 853 33.93 -9.53 6.40
C THR A 853 34.90 -10.56 6.99
N LYS A 854 34.43 -11.76 7.35
CA LYS A 854 35.31 -12.85 7.86
C LYS A 854 36.30 -13.33 6.80
N MET A 855 35.89 -13.37 5.53
CA MET A 855 36.73 -13.78 4.42
C MET A 855 37.89 -12.81 4.23
N VAL A 856 37.63 -11.49 4.27
CA VAL A 856 38.68 -10.47 4.21
C VAL A 856 39.58 -10.54 5.45
N GLU A 857 39.05 -10.76 6.65
CA GLU A 857 39.86 -10.98 7.87
C GLU A 857 40.77 -12.24 7.79
N LYS A 858 40.46 -13.20 6.91
CA LYS A 858 41.36 -14.32 6.56
C LYS A 858 42.36 -13.94 5.45
N ALA A 859 41.92 -13.21 4.41
CA ALA A 859 42.76 -12.79 3.30
C ALA A 859 43.87 -11.81 3.73
N THR A 860 43.61 -10.96 4.72
CA THR A 860 44.62 -10.03 5.26
C THR A 860 45.75 -10.78 5.97
N LYS A 861 45.46 -11.92 6.60
CA LYS A 861 46.46 -12.87 7.17
C LYS A 861 47.25 -13.64 6.10
N PHE A 862 46.89 -13.52 4.82
CA PHE A 862 47.70 -13.94 3.68
C PHE A 862 48.56 -12.78 3.16
N PHE A 863 48.02 -11.56 3.06
CA PHE A 863 48.81 -10.37 2.72
C PHE A 863 49.94 -10.11 3.74
N ASP A 864 49.69 -10.32 5.04
CA ASP A 864 50.71 -10.26 6.11
C ASP A 864 51.88 -11.25 5.95
N LYS A 865 51.78 -12.25 5.05
CA LYS A 865 52.85 -13.22 4.76
C LYS A 865 53.70 -12.86 3.54
N ILE A 866 53.31 -11.84 2.77
CA ILE A 866 54.01 -11.45 1.54
C ILE A 866 55.08 -10.40 1.92
N PRO A 867 56.39 -10.69 1.86
CA PRO A 867 57.42 -9.87 2.53
C PRO A 867 57.55 -8.42 2.03
N PHE A 868 57.08 -8.14 0.81
CA PHE A 868 57.08 -6.81 0.19
C PHE A 868 55.75 -6.05 0.35
N ILE A 869 54.76 -6.63 1.04
CA ILE A 869 53.48 -6.00 1.37
C ILE A 869 53.44 -5.72 2.88
N LYS A 870 53.02 -4.52 3.29
CA LYS A 870 52.95 -4.13 4.72
C LYS A 870 51.59 -3.59 5.12
N LYS A 871 51.10 -4.03 6.28
CA LYS A 871 49.87 -3.51 6.88
C LYS A 871 50.09 -2.09 7.43
N VAL A 872 49.19 -1.17 7.10
CA VAL A 872 49.05 0.15 7.74
C VAL A 872 47.68 0.28 8.41
N GLN A 873 47.54 1.20 9.37
CA GLN A 873 46.31 1.31 10.17
C GLN A 873 45.17 2.04 9.45
N ASN A 874 45.48 3.07 8.65
CA ASN A 874 44.50 3.96 8.03
C ASN A 874 44.84 4.23 6.56
N LYS A 875 43.80 4.41 5.73
CA LYS A 875 43.87 4.77 4.31
C LYS A 875 44.86 5.90 3.98
N GLY A 876 44.79 7.00 4.73
CA GLY A 876 45.65 8.19 4.53
C GLY A 876 47.13 8.01 4.95
N LEU A 877 47.56 6.80 5.33
CA LEU A 877 48.96 6.49 5.65
C LEU A 877 49.66 5.68 4.55
N LEU A 878 48.96 5.30 3.48
CA LEU A 878 49.54 4.67 2.30
C LEU A 878 50.58 5.60 1.67
N LYS A 879 51.82 5.11 1.54
CA LYS A 879 52.94 5.83 0.89
C LYS A 879 53.47 5.06 -0.30
N GLU A 880 54.02 5.77 -1.28
CA GLU A 880 54.56 5.18 -2.52
C GLU A 880 55.75 4.22 -2.29
N SER A 881 56.42 4.32 -1.13
CA SER A 881 57.55 3.46 -0.76
C SER A 881 57.11 2.10 -0.20
N GLY A 882 57.11 1.09 -1.07
CA GLY A 882 56.65 -0.27 -0.78
C GLY A 882 55.16 -0.45 -1.08
N ILE A 883 54.70 -1.70 -1.25
CA ILE A 883 53.27 -1.98 -1.36
C ILE A 883 52.69 -2.05 0.05
N GLN A 884 51.58 -1.35 0.27
CA GLN A 884 50.96 -1.20 1.59
C GLN A 884 49.46 -1.51 1.50
N TYR A 885 48.89 -2.06 2.56
CA TYR A 885 47.46 -2.38 2.62
C TYR A 885 46.87 -2.03 3.99
N TYR A 886 45.57 -1.74 4.03
CA TYR A 886 44.81 -1.56 5.26
C TYR A 886 43.43 -2.21 5.14
N TYR A 887 42.84 -2.57 6.27
CA TYR A 887 41.41 -2.89 6.36
C TYR A 887 40.81 -2.29 7.62
N ASN A 888 39.54 -1.95 7.55
CA ASN A 888 38.74 -1.46 8.67
C ASN A 888 37.42 -2.26 8.72
N ILE A 889 37.01 -2.73 9.90
CA ILE A 889 35.75 -3.45 10.07
C ILE A 889 34.70 -2.47 10.54
N ILE A 890 33.64 -2.28 9.76
CA ILE A 890 32.47 -1.51 10.16
C ILE A 890 31.60 -2.48 11.00
N PRO A 891 31.48 -2.28 12.33
CA PRO A 891 30.78 -3.23 13.18
C PRO A 891 29.33 -3.34 12.74
N PHE A 892 28.79 -4.56 12.77
CA PHE A 892 27.38 -4.77 12.49
C PHE A 892 26.56 -4.34 13.70
N GLU A 893 25.68 -3.37 13.49
CA GLU A 893 24.84 -2.78 14.52
C GLU A 893 23.38 -2.78 14.10
N LYS A 894 22.48 -2.88 15.10
CA LYS A 894 21.04 -2.69 14.93
C LYS A 894 20.59 -1.52 15.79
N GLU A 895 20.22 -0.43 15.13
CA GLU A 895 19.56 0.73 15.71
C GLU A 895 18.04 0.62 15.50
N PHE A 896 17.27 1.00 16.51
CA PHE A 896 15.83 1.18 16.43
C PHE A 896 15.42 2.51 17.07
N ARG A 897 14.46 3.19 16.46
CA ARG A 897 13.82 4.40 17.00
C ARG A 897 12.45 4.63 16.36
N ASN A 898 11.53 5.24 17.11
CA ASN A 898 10.29 5.76 16.55
C ASN A 898 10.55 7.09 15.84
N VAL A 899 9.91 7.32 14.69
CA VAL A 899 10.08 8.52 13.86
C VAL A 899 8.71 9.00 13.38
N GLU A 900 8.41 10.29 13.60
CA GLU A 900 7.23 10.95 13.02
C GLU A 900 7.30 10.89 11.48
N ASP A 901 6.23 10.43 10.82
CA ASP A 901 6.18 10.48 9.36
C ASP A 901 5.88 11.93 8.92
N PRO A 902 6.73 12.59 8.11
CA PRO A 902 6.51 13.97 7.70
C PRO A 902 5.28 14.17 6.80
N ASP A 903 4.82 13.09 6.14
CA ASP A 903 3.74 13.08 5.18
C ASP A 903 2.43 12.50 5.76
N SER A 904 2.42 12.12 7.04
CA SER A 904 1.25 11.50 7.70
C SER A 904 1.10 11.88 9.17
N ARG A 905 -0.10 11.73 9.72
CA ARG A 905 -0.37 11.82 11.17
C ARG A 905 0.31 10.73 12.00
N LEU A 906 0.76 9.65 11.36
CA LEU A 906 1.35 8.48 12.00
C LEU A 906 2.83 8.68 12.37
N TYR A 907 3.36 7.74 13.14
CA TYR A 907 4.80 7.48 13.26
C TYR A 907 5.09 6.04 12.79
N PHE A 908 6.36 5.78 12.47
CA PHE A 908 6.86 4.44 12.21
C PHE A 908 8.03 4.10 13.13
N GLY A 909 8.14 2.82 13.52
CA GLY A 909 9.37 2.27 14.08
C GLY A 909 10.38 2.06 12.97
N GLU A 910 11.44 2.86 12.94
CA GLU A 910 12.57 2.75 12.02
C GLU A 910 13.60 1.77 12.61
N THR A 911 13.87 0.68 11.89
CA THR A 911 14.95 -0.27 12.20
C THR A 911 16.04 -0.11 11.16
N LYS A 912 17.26 0.22 11.61
CA LYS A 912 18.46 0.27 10.77
C LYS A 912 19.41 -0.83 11.20
N THR A 913 19.72 -1.73 10.26
CA THR A 913 20.66 -2.84 10.44
C THR A 913 21.74 -2.73 9.39
N GLY A 914 23.01 -2.64 9.78
CA GLY A 914 24.10 -2.54 8.81
C GLY A 914 25.48 -2.67 9.41
N GLY A 915 26.46 -2.86 8.54
CA GLY A 915 27.88 -3.08 8.85
C GLY A 915 28.64 -3.49 7.59
N GLY A 916 29.89 -3.90 7.74
CA GLY A 916 30.72 -4.36 6.61
C GLY A 916 32.21 -4.16 6.83
N PHE A 917 32.93 -3.74 5.78
CA PHE A 917 34.35 -3.42 5.87
C PHE A 917 34.81 -2.48 4.75
N GLU A 918 35.93 -1.80 5.00
CA GLU A 918 36.73 -1.05 4.02
C GLU A 918 38.07 -1.78 3.83
N LEU A 919 38.55 -1.90 2.59
CA LEU A 919 39.83 -2.53 2.23
C LEU A 919 40.52 -1.72 1.12
N GLY A 920 41.84 -1.52 1.24
CA GLY A 920 42.62 -0.92 0.16
C GLY A 920 44.07 -1.36 0.15
N ILE A 921 44.65 -1.36 -1.06
CA ILE A 921 46.06 -1.67 -1.33
C ILE A 921 46.63 -0.63 -2.29
N GLU A 922 47.78 -0.05 -1.95
CA GLU A 922 48.45 0.97 -2.76
C GLU A 922 49.98 0.94 -2.56
N GLY A 923 50.73 1.30 -3.59
CA GLY A 923 52.17 1.52 -3.52
C GLY A 923 52.98 0.82 -4.62
N LYS A 924 54.30 0.98 -4.57
CA LYS A 924 55.24 0.43 -5.56
C LYS A 924 56.48 -0.14 -4.86
N ALA A 925 56.91 -1.33 -5.25
CA ALA A 925 58.00 -2.07 -4.57
C ALA A 925 58.88 -2.83 -5.55
N THR A 926 60.20 -2.63 -5.48
CA THR A 926 61.18 -3.52 -6.09
C THR A 926 61.23 -4.83 -5.29
N ILE A 927 60.79 -5.93 -5.90
CA ILE A 927 60.74 -7.27 -5.28
C ILE A 927 62.07 -8.00 -5.41
N TRP A 928 62.76 -7.83 -6.55
CA TRP A 928 64.02 -8.52 -6.85
C TRP A 928 64.91 -7.68 -7.75
N SER A 929 66.22 -7.84 -7.62
CA SER A 929 67.21 -7.19 -8.49
C SER A 929 68.31 -8.15 -8.91
N LEU A 930 68.54 -8.32 -10.22
CA LEU A 930 69.64 -9.13 -10.76
C LEU A 930 70.82 -8.25 -11.22
N PRO A 931 72.06 -8.58 -10.79
CA PRO A 931 73.28 -8.10 -11.46
C PRO A 931 73.61 -9.01 -12.66
N ILE A 932 73.98 -8.41 -13.80
CA ILE A 932 74.44 -9.19 -14.96
C ILE A 932 75.92 -9.62 -14.75
N SER A 933 76.17 -10.94 -14.81
CA SER A 933 77.52 -11.51 -14.64
C SER A 933 78.32 -11.47 -15.94
N PHE A 934 79.14 -10.42 -16.10
CA PHE A 934 80.05 -10.24 -17.24
C PHE A 934 81.15 -11.32 -17.36
N GLU A 935 81.37 -12.13 -16.32
CA GLU A 935 82.40 -13.18 -16.26
C GLU A 935 82.12 -14.40 -17.16
N ARG A 936 80.95 -14.47 -17.79
CA ARG A 936 80.58 -15.54 -18.75
C ARG A 936 80.70 -15.13 -20.23
N LEU A 937 81.14 -13.90 -20.51
CA LEU A 937 81.42 -13.46 -21.88
C LEU A 937 82.81 -13.97 -22.32
N PRO A 938 82.99 -14.42 -23.58
CA PRO A 938 84.27 -14.92 -24.08
C PRO A 938 85.22 -13.76 -24.43
N LEU A 939 85.54 -12.93 -23.45
CA LEU A 939 86.36 -11.72 -23.57
C LEU A 939 87.53 -11.76 -22.58
N PRO A 940 88.70 -11.17 -22.90
CA PRO A 940 89.82 -11.12 -21.97
C PRO A 940 89.49 -10.39 -20.65
N GLU A 941 90.08 -10.85 -19.55
CA GLU A 941 89.92 -10.30 -18.19
C GLU A 941 89.98 -8.77 -18.12
N TRP A 942 90.94 -8.16 -18.83
CA TRP A 942 91.13 -6.70 -18.87
C TRP A 942 90.02 -5.95 -19.61
N VAL A 943 89.34 -6.60 -20.56
CA VAL A 943 88.16 -6.07 -21.26
C VAL A 943 86.96 -6.11 -20.33
N ILE A 944 86.75 -7.23 -19.61
CA ILE A 944 85.70 -7.37 -18.60
C ILE A 944 85.86 -6.31 -17.49
N GLN A 945 87.08 -6.06 -17.03
CA GLN A 945 87.41 -5.00 -16.06
C GLN A 945 87.14 -3.57 -16.57
N LYS A 946 87.24 -3.31 -17.89
CA LYS A 946 86.82 -2.03 -18.48
C LYS A 946 85.31 -1.94 -18.65
N ILE A 947 84.65 -2.98 -19.12
CA ILE A 947 83.19 -3.05 -19.28
C ILE A 947 82.48 -2.78 -17.94
N LYS A 948 82.95 -3.44 -16.85
CA LYS A 948 82.45 -3.23 -15.48
C LYS A 948 82.58 -1.80 -14.93
N LYS A 949 83.32 -0.90 -15.59
CA LYS A 949 83.43 0.52 -15.22
C LYS A 949 82.57 1.48 -16.05
N VAL A 950 81.96 1.01 -17.14
CA VAL A 950 81.22 1.85 -18.10
C VAL A 950 79.80 1.34 -18.34
N VAL A 951 79.54 0.04 -18.18
CA VAL A 951 78.21 -0.57 -18.37
C VAL A 951 77.61 -0.93 -17.02
N THR A 952 76.50 -0.27 -16.65
CA THR A 952 75.73 -0.56 -15.43
C THR A 952 74.36 -1.14 -15.76
N ALA A 953 74.32 -2.44 -16.02
CA ALA A 953 73.07 -3.17 -16.27
C ALA A 953 72.54 -3.81 -14.98
N LYS A 954 71.39 -3.34 -14.51
CA LYS A 954 70.68 -3.83 -13.32
C LYS A 954 69.21 -4.07 -13.68
N ILE A 955 68.74 -5.30 -13.49
CA ILE A 955 67.35 -5.68 -13.79
C ILE A 955 66.56 -5.59 -12.48
N ASP A 956 65.55 -4.73 -12.40
CA ASP A 956 64.67 -4.57 -11.22
C ASP A 956 63.24 -5.03 -11.52
N ILE A 957 62.74 -6.03 -10.79
CA ILE A 957 61.33 -6.41 -10.83
C ILE A 957 60.55 -5.50 -9.87
N VAL A 958 59.72 -4.60 -10.42
CA VAL A 958 59.02 -3.55 -9.66
C VAL A 958 57.50 -3.69 -9.74
N ALA A 959 56.92 -4.34 -8.73
CA ALA A 959 55.47 -4.48 -8.64
C ALA A 959 54.79 -3.18 -8.20
N SER A 960 53.62 -2.93 -8.79
CA SER A 960 52.67 -1.89 -8.42
C SER A 960 51.39 -2.49 -7.85
N ALA A 961 50.71 -1.74 -6.98
CA ALA A 961 49.34 -2.01 -6.59
C ALA A 961 48.59 -0.68 -6.43
N LYS A 962 47.34 -0.61 -6.90
CA LYS A 962 46.41 0.48 -6.59
C LYS A 962 44.97 0.00 -6.76
N SER A 963 44.33 -0.36 -5.65
CA SER A 963 42.93 -0.77 -5.67
C SER A 963 42.26 -0.52 -4.32
N PHE A 964 40.98 -0.19 -4.38
CA PHE A 964 40.17 0.21 -3.24
C PHE A 964 38.78 -0.42 -3.37
N GLY A 965 38.28 -0.98 -2.26
CA GLY A 965 36.96 -1.59 -2.19
C GLY A 965 36.33 -1.36 -0.82
N GLU A 966 35.06 -0.97 -0.82
CA GLU A 966 34.26 -0.86 0.40
C GLU A 966 32.99 -1.69 0.22
N VAL A 967 32.68 -2.50 1.22
CA VAL A 967 31.48 -3.35 1.25
C VAL A 967 30.67 -2.91 2.44
N LYS A 968 29.66 -2.07 2.19
CA LYS A 968 28.67 -1.64 3.18
C LYS A 968 27.36 -2.35 2.90
N ALA A 969 26.90 -3.19 3.81
CA ALA A 969 25.57 -3.77 3.78
C ALA A 969 24.65 -2.98 4.71
N ALA A 970 23.53 -2.49 4.19
CA ALA A 970 22.58 -1.69 4.96
C ALA A 970 21.13 -2.03 4.60
N VAL A 971 20.31 -2.22 5.64
CA VAL A 971 18.88 -2.48 5.56
C VAL A 971 18.14 -1.51 6.48
N GLU A 972 17.24 -0.71 5.90
CA GLU A 972 16.30 0.17 6.61
C GLU A 972 14.88 -0.39 6.46
N GLU A 973 14.26 -0.73 7.59
CA GLU A 973 12.89 -1.22 7.67
C GLU A 973 12.04 -0.24 8.47
N ARG A 974 10.82 0.06 7.99
CA ARG A 974 9.85 0.92 8.69
C ARG A 974 8.59 0.11 9.02
N LEU A 975 8.15 0.17 10.28
CA LEU A 975 6.93 -0.48 10.77
C LEU A 975 5.92 0.59 11.22
N TYR A 976 4.83 0.74 10.49
CA TYR A 976 3.81 1.76 10.78
C TYR A 976 2.89 1.34 11.94
N VAL A 977 2.58 2.28 12.84
CA VAL A 977 1.91 1.96 14.14
C VAL A 977 0.52 1.34 14.01
N GLU A 978 -0.36 1.91 13.18
CA GLU A 978 -1.77 1.46 13.08
C GLU A 978 -1.93 0.28 12.13
N SER A 979 -1.41 0.40 10.91
CA SER A 979 -1.50 -0.65 9.87
C SER A 979 -0.66 -1.90 10.18
N LYS A 980 0.34 -1.77 11.07
CA LYS A 980 1.39 -2.78 11.33
C LYS A 980 2.13 -3.24 10.06
N THR A 981 2.03 -2.48 8.97
CA THR A 981 2.69 -2.81 7.70
C THR A 981 4.19 -2.55 7.81
N LYS A 982 4.98 -3.56 7.46
CA LYS A 982 6.44 -3.50 7.42
C LYS A 982 6.90 -3.21 5.99
N LYS A 983 7.57 -2.08 5.78
CA LYS A 983 8.15 -1.70 4.48
C LYS A 983 9.67 -1.68 4.57
N ILE A 984 10.36 -2.40 3.69
CA ILE A 984 11.79 -2.22 3.46
C ILE A 984 11.94 -0.97 2.59
N VAL A 985 12.75 0.00 3.04
CA VAL A 985 12.92 1.31 2.38
C VAL A 985 14.29 1.45 1.73
N LYS A 986 15.32 0.82 2.31
CA LYS A 986 16.62 0.64 1.68
C LYS A 986 17.12 -0.77 1.99
N SER A 987 17.68 -1.46 1.01
CA SER A 987 18.38 -2.74 1.17
C SER A 987 19.40 -2.86 0.05
N GLY A 988 20.68 -3.10 0.38
CA GLY A 988 21.73 -3.22 -0.63
C GLY A 988 23.10 -3.51 -0.01
N VAL A 989 24.03 -3.92 -0.86
CA VAL A 989 25.47 -4.03 -0.53
C VAL A 989 26.26 -3.32 -1.62
N ASP A 990 27.08 -2.36 -1.22
CA ASP A 990 28.00 -1.68 -2.15
C ASP A 990 29.08 -2.69 -2.63
N PRO A 991 29.33 -2.84 -3.95
CA PRO A 991 30.24 -3.85 -4.48
C PRO A 991 31.71 -3.39 -4.47
N ALA A 992 32.61 -4.31 -4.15
CA ALA A 992 34.06 -4.11 -4.12
C ALA A 992 34.78 -5.10 -5.06
N ILE A 993 35.75 -4.59 -5.83
CA ILE A 993 36.65 -5.42 -6.65
C ILE A 993 38.09 -4.96 -6.41
N LEU A 994 38.91 -5.83 -5.84
CA LEU A 994 40.33 -5.60 -5.56
C LEU A 994 41.17 -6.20 -6.70
N LYS A 995 41.61 -5.36 -7.63
CA LYS A 995 42.48 -5.76 -8.75
C LYS A 995 43.94 -5.48 -8.43
N LEU A 996 44.84 -6.37 -8.84
CA LEU A 996 46.29 -6.20 -8.74
C LEU A 996 46.89 -6.19 -10.15
N GLU A 997 47.67 -5.14 -10.44
CA GLU A 997 48.37 -4.97 -11.71
C GLU A 997 49.88 -4.87 -11.45
N MET A 998 50.57 -6.01 -11.52
CA MET A 998 52.02 -6.09 -11.34
C MET A 998 52.72 -5.99 -12.69
N ALA A 999 53.31 -4.84 -12.98
CA ALA A 999 54.31 -4.74 -14.03
C ALA A 999 55.64 -5.38 -13.59
N PHE A 1000 56.43 -5.80 -14.57
CA PHE A 1000 57.87 -6.01 -14.47
C PHE A 1000 58.51 -5.62 -15.80
N GLY A 1001 59.77 -5.19 -15.77
CA GLY A 1001 60.47 -4.71 -16.94
C GLY A 1001 61.94 -5.08 -16.91
N VAL A 1002 62.43 -5.55 -18.05
CA VAL A 1002 63.84 -5.54 -18.40
C VAL A 1002 63.99 -4.43 -19.44
N GLU A 1003 64.60 -3.32 -19.03
CA GLU A 1003 65.00 -2.24 -19.91
C GLU A 1003 66.53 -2.22 -19.87
N SER A 1004 67.17 -2.73 -20.94
CA SER A 1004 68.62 -2.77 -21.05
C SER A 1004 69.06 -2.08 -22.33
N GLU A 1005 69.46 -0.82 -22.20
CA GLU A 1005 70.13 -0.07 -23.26
C GLU A 1005 71.66 -0.17 -23.09
N PHE A 1006 72.37 -0.35 -24.22
CA PHE A 1006 73.81 -0.22 -24.30
C PHE A 1006 74.18 0.78 -25.40
N SER A 1007 75.13 1.67 -25.12
CA SER A 1007 75.66 2.67 -26.05
C SER A 1007 77.17 2.56 -26.15
N LEU A 1008 77.70 2.55 -27.38
CA LEU A 1008 79.12 2.44 -27.70
C LEU A 1008 79.55 3.58 -28.62
N GLY A 1009 80.00 4.66 -27.98
CA GLY A 1009 80.46 5.89 -28.62
C GLY A 1009 80.05 7.10 -27.79
N GLY A 1010 81.03 7.90 -27.34
CA GLY A 1010 80.73 9.21 -26.76
C GLY A 1010 80.40 10.20 -27.87
N ASP A 1011 79.29 10.93 -27.70
CA ASP A 1011 78.82 12.04 -28.54
C ASP A 1011 78.65 11.75 -30.07
N ASN A 1012 78.70 10.47 -30.48
CA ASN A 1012 78.43 10.03 -31.87
C ASN A 1012 77.78 8.63 -31.86
N ASP A 1013 76.57 8.51 -32.42
CA ASP A 1013 75.75 7.28 -32.49
C ASP A 1013 76.32 6.21 -33.45
N TYR A 1014 77.47 5.62 -33.09
CA TYR A 1014 78.06 4.52 -33.83
C TYR A 1014 77.27 3.23 -33.65
N LEU A 1015 76.98 2.86 -32.40
CA LEU A 1015 76.18 1.70 -32.04
C LEU A 1015 75.44 1.97 -30.71
N SER A 1016 74.11 1.99 -30.74
CA SER A 1016 73.28 1.89 -29.53
C SER A 1016 72.21 0.83 -29.72
N GLY A 1017 71.85 0.11 -28.67
CA GLY A 1017 70.88 -0.98 -28.75
C GLY A 1017 70.12 -1.17 -27.44
N GLY A 1018 68.80 -1.30 -27.56
CA GLY A 1018 67.91 -1.59 -26.46
C GLY A 1018 67.29 -2.96 -26.60
N ILE A 1019 67.10 -3.66 -25.47
CA ILE A 1019 66.08 -4.71 -25.36
C ILE A 1019 65.10 -4.24 -24.30
N GLU A 1020 63.85 -4.03 -24.71
CA GLU A 1020 62.72 -3.81 -23.83
C GLU A 1020 61.93 -5.12 -23.77
N ALA A 1021 61.94 -5.78 -22.61
CA ALA A 1021 61.09 -6.92 -22.32
C ALA A 1021 60.29 -6.63 -21.06
N SER A 1022 59.07 -6.12 -21.26
CA SER A 1022 58.10 -5.88 -20.19
C SER A 1022 57.13 -7.05 -20.05
N GLY A 1023 56.50 -7.15 -18.89
CA GLY A 1023 55.34 -8.00 -18.72
C GLY A 1023 54.37 -7.42 -17.72
N LEU A 1024 53.08 -7.61 -18.00
CA LEU A 1024 51.99 -7.11 -17.17
C LEU A 1024 51.19 -8.28 -16.63
N THR A 1025 51.24 -8.46 -15.31
CA THR A 1025 50.41 -9.44 -14.61
C THR A 1025 49.13 -8.76 -14.14
N LYS A 1026 47.97 -9.28 -14.52
CA LYS A 1026 46.67 -8.84 -13.98
C LYS A 1026 46.00 -9.97 -13.21
N ALA A 1027 45.44 -9.65 -12.05
CA ALA A 1027 44.74 -10.59 -11.18
C ALA A 1027 43.61 -9.90 -10.40
N GLU A 1028 42.41 -10.50 -10.39
CA GLU A 1028 41.34 -10.08 -9.48
C GLU A 1028 41.48 -10.80 -8.13
N LEU A 1029 42.25 -10.19 -7.22
CA LEU A 1029 42.56 -10.77 -5.92
C LEU A 1029 41.30 -11.09 -5.10
N ILE A 1030 40.33 -10.17 -5.09
CA ILE A 1030 39.09 -10.26 -4.32
C ILE A 1030 37.95 -9.62 -5.12
N ARG A 1031 36.84 -10.34 -5.30
CA ARG A 1031 35.59 -9.81 -5.87
C ARG A 1031 34.47 -10.06 -4.86
N ILE A 1032 33.74 -9.04 -4.42
CA ILE A 1032 32.67 -9.14 -3.40
C ILE A 1032 31.56 -8.15 -3.72
N GLY A 1033 30.33 -8.63 -4.00
CA GLY A 1033 29.20 -7.73 -4.27
C GLY A 1033 27.99 -8.41 -4.90
N TYR A 1034 26.93 -7.65 -5.15
CA TYR A 1034 25.86 -8.06 -6.07
C TYR A 1034 26.28 -7.75 -7.50
N TYR A 1035 26.19 -8.75 -8.38
CA TYR A 1035 26.41 -8.60 -9.82
C TYR A 1035 25.20 -9.14 -10.57
N THR A 1036 24.73 -8.41 -11.58
CA THR A 1036 23.70 -8.85 -12.52
C THR A 1036 24.30 -9.79 -13.56
N ASP A 1037 23.89 -11.06 -13.49
CA ASP A 1037 23.95 -11.99 -14.63
C ASP A 1037 22.56 -12.08 -15.30
N ASP A 1038 22.47 -12.83 -16.39
CA ASP A 1038 21.24 -12.95 -17.20
C ASP A 1038 20.05 -13.61 -16.47
N ASN A 1039 20.26 -14.14 -15.25
CA ASN A 1039 19.23 -14.78 -14.41
C ASN A 1039 18.80 -13.90 -13.21
N GLY A 1040 19.35 -12.69 -13.08
CA GLY A 1040 19.01 -11.73 -12.03
C GLY A 1040 20.00 -11.69 -10.86
N GLY A 1041 20.25 -10.48 -10.35
CA GLY A 1041 21.44 -10.15 -9.56
C GLY A 1041 21.75 -11.05 -8.35
N LYS A 1042 22.93 -11.67 -8.38
CA LYS A 1042 23.45 -12.61 -7.38
C LYS A 1042 24.55 -11.97 -6.55
N PHE A 1043 24.53 -12.18 -5.23
CA PHE A 1043 25.67 -11.84 -4.36
C PHE A 1043 26.75 -12.90 -4.46
N ASP A 1044 27.90 -12.50 -4.97
CA ASP A 1044 29.10 -13.30 -5.15
C ASP A 1044 30.26 -12.81 -4.27
N TYR A 1045 31.13 -13.73 -3.84
CA TYR A 1045 32.35 -13.42 -3.09
C TYR A 1045 33.45 -14.46 -3.33
N GLY A 1046 34.60 -14.03 -3.87
CA GLY A 1046 35.71 -14.91 -4.27
C GLY A 1046 37.10 -14.34 -4.00
N LEU A 1047 38.10 -15.23 -3.90
CA LEU A 1047 39.53 -14.91 -4.00
C LEU A 1047 40.05 -15.43 -5.34
N LEU A 1048 40.86 -14.65 -6.06
CA LEU A 1048 41.42 -15.02 -7.37
C LEU A 1048 40.31 -15.42 -8.37
N HIS A 1049 39.37 -14.50 -8.57
CA HIS A 1049 38.14 -14.72 -9.34
C HIS A 1049 38.42 -14.85 -10.84
N ASP A 1050 39.16 -13.88 -11.41
CA ASP A 1050 39.86 -14.05 -12.68
C ASP A 1050 41.22 -14.70 -12.42
N GLY A 1051 41.65 -15.59 -13.32
CA GLY A 1051 42.97 -16.22 -13.26
C GLY A 1051 44.11 -15.19 -13.27
N VAL A 1052 45.29 -15.60 -12.80
CA VAL A 1052 46.48 -14.74 -12.86
C VAL A 1052 47.09 -14.84 -14.25
N TYR A 1053 46.85 -13.83 -15.08
CA TYR A 1053 47.34 -13.78 -16.46
C TYR A 1053 48.58 -12.91 -16.57
N LEU A 1054 49.55 -13.38 -17.35
CA LEU A 1054 50.83 -12.74 -17.65
C LEU A 1054 50.87 -12.35 -19.13
N GLU A 1055 50.83 -11.05 -19.43
CA GLU A 1055 51.04 -10.54 -20.78
C GLU A 1055 52.50 -10.12 -20.95
N LEU A 1056 53.32 -11.00 -21.56
CA LEU A 1056 54.72 -10.74 -21.93
C LEU A 1056 54.78 -9.92 -23.21
N LYS A 1057 55.63 -8.90 -23.24
CA LYS A 1057 55.86 -8.01 -24.39
C LYS A 1057 57.35 -7.77 -24.56
N ALA A 1058 57.92 -8.16 -25.69
CA ALA A 1058 59.34 -7.96 -25.96
C ALA A 1058 59.62 -7.37 -27.34
N SER A 1059 60.49 -6.37 -27.38
CA SER A 1059 61.03 -5.78 -28.60
C SER A 1059 62.46 -5.29 -28.37
N GLY A 1060 63.36 -5.67 -29.28
CA GLY A 1060 64.69 -5.08 -29.36
C GLY A 1060 64.74 -3.95 -30.38
N TYR A 1061 65.68 -3.02 -30.21
CA TYR A 1061 66.14 -2.18 -31.30
C TYR A 1061 67.67 -2.08 -31.32
N ILE A 1062 68.21 -1.86 -32.52
CA ILE A 1062 69.62 -1.52 -32.72
C ILE A 1062 69.70 -0.31 -33.65
N ASN A 1063 70.26 0.78 -33.15
CA ASN A 1063 70.72 1.91 -33.94
C ASN A 1063 72.16 1.64 -34.42
N THR A 1064 72.35 1.65 -35.74
CA THR A 1064 73.67 1.59 -36.38
C THR A 1064 73.81 2.78 -37.31
N LEU A 1065 74.82 3.64 -37.13
CA LEU A 1065 75.15 4.72 -38.09
C LEU A 1065 73.92 5.57 -38.49
N GLY A 1066 73.11 5.97 -37.50
CA GLY A 1066 71.89 6.78 -37.72
C GLY A 1066 70.67 6.04 -38.29
N LYS A 1067 70.69 4.70 -38.38
CA LYS A 1067 69.51 3.89 -38.76
C LYS A 1067 69.06 2.98 -37.63
N LYS A 1068 67.78 3.09 -37.23
CA LYS A 1068 67.12 2.21 -36.27
C LYS A 1068 66.57 0.96 -36.96
N TRP A 1069 66.90 -0.20 -36.41
CA TRP A 1069 66.30 -1.49 -36.75
C TRP A 1069 65.55 -2.00 -35.51
N GLU A 1070 64.24 -2.25 -35.62
CA GLU A 1070 63.44 -2.84 -34.53
C GLU A 1070 63.16 -4.32 -34.83
N THR A 1071 63.08 -5.16 -33.79
CA THR A 1071 62.57 -6.53 -33.94
C THR A 1071 61.05 -6.51 -34.09
N GLU A 1072 60.47 -7.59 -34.62
CA GLU A 1072 59.04 -7.82 -34.45
C GLU A 1072 58.66 -7.84 -32.95
N LYS A 1073 57.48 -7.33 -32.63
CA LYS A 1073 57.01 -7.16 -31.25
C LYS A 1073 56.38 -8.45 -30.75
N TYR A 1074 57.16 -9.23 -30.02
CA TYR A 1074 56.69 -10.45 -29.38
C TYR A 1074 55.63 -10.09 -28.32
N ASN A 1075 54.45 -10.70 -28.40
CA ASN A 1075 53.37 -10.56 -27.43
C ASN A 1075 52.82 -11.96 -27.12
N GLU A 1076 52.88 -12.39 -25.86
CA GLU A 1076 52.35 -13.69 -25.42
C GLU A 1076 51.52 -13.53 -24.13
N LYS A 1077 50.42 -14.27 -24.01
CA LYS A 1077 49.55 -14.27 -22.82
C LYS A 1077 49.52 -15.65 -22.16
N ILE A 1078 50.21 -15.78 -21.02
CA ILE A 1078 50.35 -17.03 -20.26
C ILE A 1078 49.45 -16.98 -19.03
N MET A 1079 48.70 -18.06 -18.75
CA MET A 1079 47.97 -18.22 -17.48
C MET A 1079 48.91 -18.83 -16.42
N LEU A 1080 49.25 -18.07 -15.38
CA LEU A 1080 50.15 -18.51 -14.30
C LEU A 1080 49.43 -19.27 -13.19
N ILE A 1081 48.23 -18.83 -12.83
CA ILE A 1081 47.40 -19.47 -11.80
C ILE A 1081 45.99 -19.56 -12.37
N LYS A 1082 45.43 -20.78 -12.36
CA LYS A 1082 44.05 -21.06 -12.76
C LYS A 1082 43.07 -20.46 -11.76
N GLU A 1083 41.90 -20.09 -12.26
CA GLU A 1083 40.74 -19.68 -11.47
C GLU A 1083 40.40 -20.76 -10.43
N ASN A 1084 40.19 -20.35 -9.18
CA ASN A 1084 39.66 -21.25 -8.15
C ASN A 1084 38.14 -21.34 -8.30
N LYS A 1085 37.62 -22.56 -8.39
CA LYS A 1085 36.18 -22.86 -8.29
C LYS A 1085 35.73 -23.02 -6.84
#